data_AF-A0A016VYZ4-F1
#
_entry.id   AF-A0A016VYZ4-F1
#
_cell.length_a   1.000
_cell.length_b   1.000
_cell.length_c   1.000
_cell.angle_alpha   90.00
_cell.angle_beta   90.00
_cell.angle_gamma   90.00
#
_symmetry.space_group_name_H-M   'P 1'
#
loop_
_entity.id
_entity.type
_entity.pdbx_description
1 polymer ?
#
loop_
_entity_poly.entity_id
_entity_poly.type
_entity_poly.pdbx_seq_one_letter_code
_entity_poly.pdbx_strand_id
1 'polypeptide(L)'
;MLRDEIEAGKLRSIEERERHANEALFIHLTVKLQALARGFLARKRFRALLTEKKAEEKANIERRAATKIQALVRGFLARKRFQAVLEERKAQEQASTEKCAATKIQTQMLGIVERVGYRKLLDVIRLEERNRNRAASKIQKAFRDYQLRKTKRNERHEMLAKVNKAVTAIQSLFRMRQAKKKVAKLREEKALEEKREFERKTAAAITIQSLFRAYLAKKNLEKLKEQKALREKLEFERRTKAAVAIQSYMRMFIARKVLEKLKEEKAHSEAIREAAAIVIQTRWRGWIARCKLLEMQKERRLEEERRERDQAACTIQKAYRAYRLREEMRAMRRQMWLQIENAVIGIQRYVRGMLARRRVAEMAAERQKFVRRVVVVQSRVRGFLARCRTRKMLAERERQRAENDAVFDDTQEHTPSTSAEDVIPDDVEEPEIDLERLRRLQRNVRENERKQKYYSSLLEACERKLSEEDSSDAQGRTVVSQPSARSSRPVRTLADQITAAIKIQAWFRGNRTRANLREHLHRRRSFMRAYLENVAAEEPHEVAGSMALDARPVHAKIQDAVEMLFDPKMYISKVGAFILNRLTALSPHLCTYFVVDAEGLVALLDIFGQKTTGRGPATAEILTILSDVFLRVLECRQAAVIAEVDAQLEDCAKTALHIFHAFHVYPQIVFTFGKAILALHGRPGAKKYFDKAPFYLNYAKRRFARLSPADPRKVILTEMLSQMLPP
;
A
#
# COMPACT_ATOMS: atom_id res chain seq x y z
N MET A 1 62.17 -7.54 -27.37
CA MET A 1 62.05 -6.34 -26.51
C MET A 1 60.59 -5.86 -26.53
N LEU A 2 60.30 -4.58 -26.82
CA LEU A 2 58.98 -3.94 -26.63
C LEU A 2 57.73 -4.69 -27.15
N ARG A 3 57.82 -5.40 -28.29
CA ARG A 3 56.67 -6.13 -28.85
C ARG A 3 56.35 -7.37 -28.03
N ASP A 4 57.38 -8.11 -27.65
CA ASP A 4 57.32 -9.35 -26.87
C ASP A 4 56.93 -9.07 -25.41
N GLU A 5 57.32 -7.93 -24.85
CA GLU A 5 56.85 -7.46 -23.53
C GLU A 5 55.33 -7.18 -23.52
N ILE A 6 54.81 -6.62 -24.60
CA ILE A 6 53.37 -6.39 -24.79
C ILE A 6 52.60 -7.72 -24.94
N GLU A 7 53.16 -8.71 -25.65
CA GLU A 7 52.55 -10.05 -25.75
C GLU A 7 52.63 -10.81 -24.42
N ALA A 8 53.76 -10.78 -23.71
CA ALA A 8 53.88 -11.32 -22.36
C ALA A 8 52.95 -10.62 -21.35
N GLY A 9 52.65 -9.33 -21.55
CA GLY A 9 51.63 -8.59 -20.79
C GLY A 9 50.21 -9.07 -21.09
N LYS A 10 49.88 -9.30 -22.37
CA LYS A 10 48.58 -9.86 -22.78
C LYS A 10 48.37 -11.28 -22.27
N LEU A 11 49.37 -12.16 -22.41
CA LEU A 11 49.33 -13.54 -21.92
C LEU A 11 49.07 -13.59 -20.41
N ARG A 12 49.83 -12.83 -19.61
CA ARG A 12 49.57 -12.72 -18.15
C ARG A 12 48.16 -12.23 -17.83
N SER A 13 47.64 -11.22 -18.55
CA SER A 13 46.26 -10.75 -18.35
C SER A 13 45.19 -11.76 -18.79
N ILE A 14 45.50 -12.69 -19.70
CA ILE A 14 44.62 -13.80 -20.08
C ILE A 14 44.63 -14.87 -18.97
N GLU A 15 45.82 -15.29 -18.52
CA GLU A 15 45.95 -16.24 -17.40
C GLU A 15 45.26 -15.75 -16.13
N GLU A 16 45.39 -14.48 -15.77
CA GLU A 16 44.72 -13.89 -14.61
C GLU A 16 43.19 -13.96 -14.72
N ARG A 17 42.64 -13.74 -15.92
CA ARG A 17 41.19 -13.88 -16.18
C ARG A 17 40.74 -15.33 -16.09
N GLU A 18 41.52 -16.26 -16.60
CA GLU A 18 41.22 -17.71 -16.51
C GLU A 18 41.30 -18.21 -15.05
N ARG A 19 42.29 -17.76 -14.27
CA ARG A 19 42.37 -18.06 -12.83
C ARG A 19 41.13 -17.56 -12.09
N HIS A 20 40.74 -16.30 -12.29
CA HIS A 20 39.53 -15.75 -11.65
C HIS A 20 38.22 -16.39 -12.16
N ALA A 21 38.13 -16.80 -13.42
CA ALA A 21 36.99 -17.54 -13.94
C ALA A 21 36.86 -18.93 -13.28
N ASN A 22 37.97 -19.65 -13.13
CA ASN A 22 38.02 -20.94 -12.44
C ASN A 22 37.72 -20.81 -10.93
N GLU A 23 38.23 -19.77 -10.28
CA GLU A 23 37.94 -19.44 -8.88
C GLU A 23 36.45 -19.13 -8.66
N ALA A 24 35.85 -18.30 -9.51
CA ALA A 24 34.41 -18.01 -9.48
C ALA A 24 33.56 -19.27 -9.72
N LEU A 25 34.00 -20.16 -10.62
CA LEU A 25 33.33 -21.43 -10.89
C LEU A 25 33.41 -22.38 -9.69
N PHE A 26 34.56 -22.45 -9.00
CA PHE A 26 34.74 -23.20 -7.76
C PHE A 26 33.87 -22.66 -6.61
N ILE A 27 33.78 -21.33 -6.45
CA ILE A 27 32.89 -20.68 -5.47
C ILE A 27 31.42 -21.02 -5.77
N HIS A 28 30.99 -20.93 -7.04
CA HIS A 28 29.62 -21.28 -7.43
C HIS A 28 29.31 -22.78 -7.21
N LEU A 29 30.26 -23.67 -7.50
CA LEU A 29 30.10 -25.11 -7.31
C LEU A 29 30.01 -25.48 -5.82
N THR A 30 30.86 -24.89 -4.97
CA THR A 30 30.84 -25.11 -3.51
C THR A 30 29.58 -24.53 -2.86
N VAL A 31 29.09 -23.37 -3.31
CA VAL A 31 27.78 -22.82 -2.87
C VAL A 31 26.63 -23.76 -3.23
N LYS A 32 26.60 -24.33 -4.45
CA LYS A 32 25.62 -25.36 -4.84
C LYS A 32 25.71 -26.62 -3.97
N LEU A 33 26.92 -27.11 -3.70
CA LEU A 33 27.14 -28.30 -2.87
C LEU A 33 26.64 -28.06 -1.42
N GLN A 34 26.94 -26.89 -0.84
CA GLN A 34 26.43 -26.51 0.47
C GLN A 34 24.90 -26.38 0.49
N ALA A 35 24.28 -25.85 -0.57
CA ALA A 35 22.82 -25.74 -0.67
C ALA A 35 22.16 -27.13 -0.72
N LEU A 36 22.72 -28.08 -1.49
CA LEU A 36 22.27 -29.47 -1.52
C LEU A 36 22.40 -30.15 -0.15
N ALA A 37 23.54 -29.98 0.54
CA ALA A 37 23.77 -30.52 1.88
C ALA A 37 22.78 -29.94 2.91
N ARG A 38 22.56 -28.61 2.92
CA ARG A 38 21.55 -27.95 3.78
C ARG A 38 20.14 -28.49 3.50
N GLY A 39 19.76 -28.66 2.23
CA GLY A 39 18.48 -29.24 1.83
C GLY A 39 18.31 -30.70 2.25
N PHE A 40 19.37 -31.52 2.18
CA PHE A 40 19.37 -32.90 2.67
C PHE A 40 19.18 -32.96 4.20
N LEU A 41 19.93 -32.16 4.96
CA LEU A 41 19.79 -32.03 6.42
C LEU A 41 18.39 -31.56 6.83
N ALA A 42 17.81 -30.58 6.13
CA ALA A 42 16.44 -30.13 6.35
C ALA A 42 15.41 -31.27 6.12
N ARG A 43 15.52 -32.01 5.01
CA ARG A 43 14.67 -33.17 4.72
C ARG A 43 14.84 -34.31 5.73
N LYS A 44 16.06 -34.56 6.22
CA LYS A 44 16.34 -35.55 7.28
C LYS A 44 15.68 -35.16 8.61
N ARG A 45 15.77 -33.88 9.01
CA ARG A 45 15.08 -33.34 10.21
C ARG A 45 13.54 -33.39 10.07
N PHE A 46 13.00 -33.03 8.90
CA PHE A 46 11.57 -33.08 8.65
C PHE A 46 11.01 -34.52 8.71
N ARG A 47 11.74 -35.51 8.17
CA ARG A 47 11.38 -36.93 8.32
C ARG A 47 11.39 -37.39 9.78
N ALA A 48 12.38 -36.95 10.57
CA ALA A 48 12.44 -37.27 12.01
C ALA A 48 11.23 -36.70 12.78
N LEU A 49 10.87 -35.43 12.54
CA LEU A 49 9.69 -34.79 13.13
C LEU A 49 8.37 -35.49 12.74
N LEU A 50 8.27 -36.00 11.49
CA LEU A 50 7.12 -36.80 11.07
C LEU A 50 7.04 -38.17 11.76
N THR A 51 8.17 -38.83 12.02
CA THR A 51 8.18 -40.08 12.80
C THR A 51 7.86 -39.84 14.28
N GLU A 52 8.33 -38.72 14.84
CA GLU A 52 8.06 -38.32 16.23
C GLU A 52 6.58 -38.01 16.44
N LYS A 53 5.97 -37.19 15.56
CA LYS A 53 4.52 -36.93 15.60
C LYS A 53 3.67 -38.19 15.46
N LYS A 54 4.02 -39.10 14.53
CA LYS A 54 3.29 -40.37 14.38
C LYS A 54 3.40 -41.28 15.62
N ALA A 55 4.54 -41.27 16.30
CA ALA A 55 4.71 -41.97 17.57
C ALA A 55 3.88 -41.32 18.70
N GLU A 56 3.84 -39.99 18.77
CA GLU A 56 3.03 -39.24 19.74
C GLU A 56 1.52 -39.44 19.52
N GLU A 57 1.05 -39.38 18.27
CA GLU A 57 -0.34 -39.69 17.88
C GLU A 57 -0.73 -41.11 18.30
N LYS A 58 0.11 -42.11 18.00
CA LYS A 58 -0.10 -43.51 18.42
C LYS A 58 -0.16 -43.63 19.95
N ALA A 59 0.78 -43.02 20.67
CA ALA A 59 0.81 -43.03 22.13
C ALA A 59 -0.40 -42.29 22.76
N ASN A 60 -0.96 -41.28 22.09
CA ASN A 60 -2.19 -40.60 22.51
C ASN A 60 -3.44 -41.46 22.26
N ILE A 61 -3.50 -42.22 21.15
CA ILE A 61 -4.56 -43.21 20.88
C ILE A 61 -4.51 -44.34 21.92
N GLU A 62 -3.34 -44.91 22.17
CA GLU A 62 -3.12 -45.96 23.17
C GLU A 62 -3.50 -45.49 24.58
N ARG A 63 -3.11 -44.27 24.98
CA ARG A 63 -3.55 -43.66 26.26
C ARG A 63 -5.07 -43.51 26.33
N ARG A 64 -5.73 -43.00 25.28
CA ARG A 64 -7.20 -42.89 25.22
C ARG A 64 -7.90 -44.24 25.32
N ALA A 65 -7.38 -45.28 24.65
CA ALA A 65 -7.90 -46.63 24.74
C ALA A 65 -7.75 -47.21 26.17
N ALA A 66 -6.56 -47.06 26.78
CA ALA A 66 -6.30 -47.46 28.15
C ALA A 66 -7.24 -46.77 29.16
N THR A 67 -7.51 -45.47 29.01
CA THR A 67 -8.47 -44.76 29.87
C THR A 67 -9.89 -45.31 29.74
N LYS A 68 -10.37 -45.61 28.52
CA LYS A 68 -11.69 -46.23 28.31
C LYS A 68 -11.79 -47.61 28.96
N ILE A 69 -10.78 -48.46 28.78
CA ILE A 69 -10.72 -49.80 29.38
C ILE A 69 -10.67 -49.71 30.91
N GLN A 70 -9.84 -48.82 31.48
CA GLN A 70 -9.75 -48.61 32.93
C GLN A 70 -11.07 -48.08 33.51
N ALA A 71 -11.81 -47.22 32.80
CA ALA A 71 -13.12 -46.76 33.23
C ALA A 71 -14.15 -47.92 33.28
N LEU A 72 -14.18 -48.77 32.24
CA LEU A 72 -15.04 -49.95 32.20
C LEU A 72 -14.71 -50.94 33.33
N VAL A 73 -13.44 -51.26 33.54
CA VAL A 73 -13.00 -52.18 34.62
C VAL A 73 -13.28 -51.60 36.01
N ARG A 74 -13.07 -50.30 36.24
CA ARG A 74 -13.46 -49.63 37.50
C ARG A 74 -14.97 -49.68 37.74
N GLY A 75 -15.77 -49.43 36.71
CA GLY A 75 -17.24 -49.53 36.79
C GLY A 75 -17.74 -50.95 37.04
N PHE A 76 -17.10 -51.96 36.43
CA PHE A 76 -17.39 -53.37 36.69
C PHE A 76 -17.03 -53.78 38.12
N LEU A 77 -15.83 -53.43 38.60
CA LEU A 77 -15.41 -53.71 39.97
C LEU A 77 -16.26 -52.99 41.02
N ALA A 78 -16.71 -51.75 40.74
CA ALA A 78 -17.63 -51.03 41.60
C ALA A 78 -19.00 -51.74 41.68
N ARG A 79 -19.58 -52.16 40.55
CA ARG A 79 -20.84 -52.93 40.54
C ARG A 79 -20.71 -54.28 41.23
N LYS A 80 -19.61 -55.02 41.03
CA LYS A 80 -19.37 -56.30 41.71
C LYS A 80 -19.20 -56.13 43.22
N ARG A 81 -18.54 -55.05 43.68
CA ARG A 81 -18.47 -54.69 45.12
C ARG A 81 -19.84 -54.30 45.69
N PHE A 82 -20.64 -53.56 44.94
CA PHE A 82 -22.00 -53.17 45.35
C PHE A 82 -22.93 -54.40 45.49
N GLN A 83 -22.85 -55.36 44.57
CA GLN A 83 -23.55 -56.65 44.72
C GLN A 83 -23.05 -57.43 45.95
N ALA A 84 -21.74 -57.51 46.19
CA ALA A 84 -21.20 -58.19 47.37
C ALA A 84 -21.75 -57.58 48.69
N VAL A 85 -21.78 -56.25 48.78
CA VAL A 85 -22.36 -55.54 49.95
C VAL A 85 -23.87 -55.78 50.08
N LEU A 86 -24.62 -55.91 48.98
CA LEU A 86 -26.05 -56.24 49.03
C LEU A 86 -26.30 -57.66 49.53
N GLU A 87 -25.55 -58.66 49.07
CA GLU A 87 -25.69 -60.04 49.57
C GLU A 87 -25.19 -60.18 51.02
N GLU A 88 -24.11 -59.49 51.40
CA GLU A 88 -23.65 -59.42 52.79
C GLU A 88 -24.70 -58.81 53.73
N ARG A 89 -25.45 -57.79 53.26
CA ARG A 89 -26.55 -57.18 54.02
C ARG A 89 -27.73 -58.14 54.21
N LYS A 90 -28.13 -58.88 53.17
CA LYS A 90 -29.16 -59.94 53.27
C LYS A 90 -28.74 -61.06 54.22
N ALA A 91 -27.48 -61.47 54.18
CA ALA A 91 -26.94 -62.51 55.05
C ALA A 91 -26.94 -62.07 56.53
N GLN A 92 -26.64 -60.81 56.83
CA GLN A 92 -26.77 -60.24 58.18
C GLN A 92 -28.23 -60.16 58.64
N GLU A 93 -29.15 -59.82 57.73
CA GLU A 93 -30.60 -59.76 58.00
C GLU A 93 -31.16 -61.15 58.34
N GLN A 94 -30.80 -62.19 57.57
CA GLN A 94 -31.14 -63.59 57.87
C GLN A 94 -30.49 -64.10 59.17
N ALA A 95 -29.20 -63.83 59.40
CA ALA A 95 -28.53 -64.24 60.64
C ALA A 95 -29.11 -63.57 61.91
N SER A 96 -29.86 -62.48 61.77
CA SER A 96 -30.57 -61.82 62.88
C SER A 96 -31.85 -62.57 63.30
N THR A 97 -32.57 -63.18 62.35
CA THR A 97 -33.84 -63.88 62.63
C THR A 97 -33.59 -65.26 63.23
N GLU A 98 -32.59 -66.00 62.73
CA GLU A 98 -32.21 -67.32 63.27
C GLU A 98 -31.77 -67.25 64.75
N LYS A 99 -31.00 -66.21 65.12
CA LYS A 99 -30.60 -65.98 66.53
C LYS A 99 -31.78 -65.70 67.46
N CYS A 100 -32.90 -65.19 66.95
CA CYS A 100 -34.11 -64.98 67.75
C CYS A 100 -34.86 -66.29 68.04
N ALA A 101 -34.78 -67.28 67.14
CA ALA A 101 -35.42 -68.57 67.30
C ALA A 101 -34.70 -69.46 68.34
N ALA A 102 -33.37 -69.53 68.30
CA ALA A 102 -32.57 -70.38 69.19
C ALA A 102 -32.79 -70.08 70.68
N THR A 103 -32.87 -68.78 71.05
CA THR A 103 -33.02 -68.32 72.44
C THR A 103 -34.38 -68.68 73.05
N LYS A 104 -35.42 -68.93 72.23
CA LYS A 104 -36.75 -69.34 72.70
C LYS A 104 -36.84 -70.84 73.04
N ILE A 105 -35.98 -71.68 72.46
CA ILE A 105 -35.99 -73.12 72.69
C ILE A 105 -35.19 -73.48 73.95
N GLN A 106 -34.08 -72.78 74.22
CA GLN A 106 -33.20 -73.08 75.36
C GLN A 106 -33.79 -72.72 76.74
N THR A 107 -34.80 -71.85 76.82
CA THR A 107 -35.41 -71.41 78.08
C THR A 107 -36.55 -72.32 78.58
N GLN A 108 -37.13 -73.17 77.73
CA GLN A 108 -38.19 -74.11 78.13
C GLN A 108 -37.67 -75.42 78.71
N MET A 109 -36.38 -75.74 78.52
CA MET A 109 -35.81 -77.06 78.87
C MET A 109 -35.29 -77.18 80.32
N LEU A 110 -35.41 -76.13 81.14
CA LEU A 110 -34.93 -76.07 82.53
C LEU A 110 -36.06 -76.05 83.59
N GLY A 111 -37.31 -76.29 83.20
CA GLY A 111 -38.49 -76.17 84.08
C GLY A 111 -39.21 -77.47 84.48
N ILE A 112 -38.70 -78.66 84.11
CA ILE A 112 -39.49 -79.92 84.10
C ILE A 112 -39.00 -80.97 85.13
N VAL A 113 -37.96 -80.68 85.93
CA VAL A 113 -37.33 -81.66 86.84
C VAL A 113 -37.42 -81.27 88.33
N GLU A 114 -38.50 -80.60 88.75
CA GLU A 114 -38.80 -80.46 90.19
C GLU A 114 -40.30 -80.40 90.50
N ARG A 115 -40.74 -81.25 91.45
CA ARG A 115 -42.04 -81.24 92.20
C ARG A 115 -43.28 -81.74 91.40
N VAL A 116 -44.22 -82.53 91.96
CA VAL A 116 -44.31 -83.18 93.30
C VAL A 116 -45.32 -84.36 93.30
N GLY A 117 -45.17 -85.30 94.25
CA GLY A 117 -46.27 -86.17 94.74
C GLY A 117 -46.11 -87.68 94.49
N TYR A 118 -46.53 -88.59 95.39
CA TYR A 118 -47.15 -88.40 96.72
C TYR A 118 -47.02 -89.65 97.63
N ARG A 119 -47.45 -89.48 98.89
CA ARG A 119 -47.81 -90.49 99.93
C ARG A 119 -46.69 -91.16 100.76
N LYS A 120 -46.58 -90.70 102.02
CA LYS A 120 -46.45 -91.58 103.20
C LYS A 120 -47.84 -92.11 103.58
N LEU A 121 -47.94 -93.28 104.21
CA LEU A 121 -49.16 -93.71 104.90
C LEU A 121 -48.85 -94.70 106.05
N LEU A 122 -49.34 -94.35 107.25
CA LEU A 122 -49.47 -95.14 108.49
C LEU A 122 -48.28 -95.96 109.04
N ASP A 123 -47.77 -95.49 110.18
CA ASP A 123 -47.40 -96.34 111.32
C ASP A 123 -48.67 -96.87 112.06
N VAL A 124 -48.46 -97.63 113.14
CA VAL A 124 -49.45 -97.97 114.20
C VAL A 124 -50.45 -99.12 113.89
N ILE A 125 -49.94 -100.30 113.55
CA ILE A 125 -50.61 -101.62 113.70
C ILE A 125 -49.52 -102.62 114.15
N ARG A 126 -49.64 -103.45 115.21
CA ARG A 126 -50.66 -103.65 116.25
C ARG A 126 -49.98 -104.01 117.60
N LEU A 127 -50.68 -103.93 118.74
CA LEU A 127 -50.06 -103.88 120.08
C LEU A 127 -50.11 -105.20 120.90
N GLU A 128 -50.12 -106.38 120.27
CA GLU A 128 -50.72 -107.59 120.88
C GLU A 128 -49.75 -108.67 121.41
N GLU A 129 -48.46 -108.67 121.03
CA GLU A 129 -47.55 -109.78 121.37
C GLU A 129 -46.93 -109.75 122.78
N ARG A 130 -47.09 -108.67 123.55
CA ARG A 130 -46.29 -108.44 124.79
C ARG A 130 -46.56 -109.41 125.94
N ASN A 131 -47.72 -110.08 125.99
CA ASN A 131 -48.16 -110.78 127.21
C ASN A 131 -47.81 -112.28 127.28
N ARG A 132 -47.42 -112.96 126.19
CA ARG A 132 -47.01 -114.38 126.23
C ARG A 132 -45.59 -114.58 126.79
N ASN A 133 -44.68 -113.65 126.49
CA ASN A 133 -43.24 -113.84 126.71
C ASN A 133 -42.76 -113.66 128.17
N ARG A 134 -43.62 -113.17 129.07
CA ARG A 134 -43.22 -112.78 130.44
C ARG A 134 -43.17 -113.94 131.44
N ALA A 135 -43.84 -115.06 131.16
CA ALA A 135 -43.85 -116.24 132.04
C ALA A 135 -42.60 -117.13 131.87
N ALA A 136 -42.34 -117.61 130.66
CA ALA A 136 -41.22 -118.51 130.37
C ALA A 136 -39.83 -117.92 130.70
N SER A 137 -39.70 -116.59 130.63
CA SER A 137 -38.45 -115.86 130.81
C SER A 137 -37.82 -115.98 132.20
N LYS A 138 -38.57 -116.37 133.25
CA LYS A 138 -38.00 -116.48 134.61
C LYS A 138 -37.23 -117.79 134.85
N ILE A 139 -37.73 -118.92 134.34
CA ILE A 139 -37.12 -120.24 134.56
C ILE A 139 -35.91 -120.45 133.64
N GLN A 140 -35.99 -120.02 132.37
CA GLN A 140 -34.88 -120.18 131.42
C GLN A 140 -33.65 -119.29 131.72
N LYS A 141 -33.78 -118.26 132.56
CA LYS A 141 -32.71 -117.30 132.85
C LYS A 141 -31.57 -117.92 133.66
N ALA A 142 -31.89 -118.73 134.68
CA ALA A 142 -30.90 -119.25 135.62
C ALA A 142 -29.88 -120.21 134.95
N PHE A 143 -30.34 -121.09 134.06
CA PHE A 143 -29.48 -122.10 133.41
C PHE A 143 -28.53 -121.50 132.36
N ARG A 144 -28.99 -120.49 131.59
CA ARG A 144 -28.17 -119.84 130.55
C ARG A 144 -26.99 -119.04 131.11
N ASP A 145 -27.15 -118.45 132.30
CA ASP A 145 -26.18 -117.52 132.88
C ASP A 145 -24.91 -118.21 133.43
N TYR A 146 -24.96 -119.54 133.64
CA TYR A 146 -23.78 -120.36 133.97
C TYR A 146 -22.88 -120.59 132.74
N GLN A 147 -23.46 -121.09 131.63
CA GLN A 147 -22.71 -121.38 130.40
C GLN A 147 -22.09 -120.12 129.78
N LEU A 148 -22.78 -118.98 129.84
CA LEU A 148 -22.34 -117.70 129.29
C LEU A 148 -21.02 -117.16 129.90
N ARG A 149 -20.65 -117.64 131.10
CA ARG A 149 -19.42 -117.20 131.80
C ARG A 149 -18.17 -117.94 131.31
N LYS A 150 -18.32 -119.09 130.64
CA LYS A 150 -17.20 -119.88 130.09
C LYS A 150 -16.76 -119.39 128.70
N THR A 151 -17.68 -118.88 127.87
CA THR A 151 -17.39 -118.45 126.48
C THR A 151 -16.76 -117.05 126.39
N LYS A 152 -17.23 -116.09 127.18
CA LYS A 152 -16.85 -114.66 127.12
C LYS A 152 -15.37 -114.33 127.31
N ARG A 153 -14.53 -115.29 127.74
CA ARG A 153 -13.08 -115.07 127.87
C ARG A 153 -12.37 -115.00 126.52
N ASN A 154 -12.86 -115.72 125.51
CA ASN A 154 -12.16 -115.85 124.21
C ASN A 154 -12.49 -114.68 123.26
N GLU A 155 -13.74 -114.21 123.26
CA GLU A 155 -14.26 -113.15 122.36
C GLU A 155 -13.49 -111.82 122.49
N ARG A 156 -12.93 -111.52 123.68
CA ARG A 156 -12.20 -110.27 123.95
C ARG A 156 -10.90 -110.12 123.14
N HIS A 157 -10.20 -111.21 122.82
CA HIS A 157 -8.95 -111.13 122.07
C HIS A 157 -9.15 -110.81 120.59
N GLU A 158 -10.22 -111.32 119.98
CA GLU A 158 -10.49 -111.12 118.54
C GLU A 158 -10.92 -109.68 118.22
N MET A 159 -11.65 -109.04 119.14
CA MET A 159 -12.05 -107.63 119.03
C MET A 159 -10.86 -106.67 118.94
N LEU A 160 -9.82 -106.83 119.79
CA LEU A 160 -8.63 -105.97 119.74
C LEU A 160 -7.89 -106.08 118.40
N ALA A 161 -7.77 -107.30 117.85
CA ALA A 161 -7.10 -107.52 116.57
C ALA A 161 -7.79 -106.80 115.40
N LYS A 162 -9.13 -106.77 115.39
CA LYS A 162 -9.92 -106.08 114.35
C LYS A 162 -9.77 -104.55 114.42
N VAL A 163 -9.75 -103.97 115.63
CA VAL A 163 -9.57 -102.52 115.83
C VAL A 163 -8.20 -102.05 115.32
N ASN A 164 -7.11 -102.72 115.70
CA ASN A 164 -5.76 -102.31 115.31
C ASN A 164 -5.53 -102.37 113.77
N LYS A 165 -6.20 -103.31 113.08
CA LYS A 165 -6.14 -103.45 111.62
C LYS A 165 -6.88 -102.33 110.88
N ALA A 166 -7.92 -101.75 111.48
CA ALA A 166 -8.63 -100.60 110.92
C ALA A 166 -7.83 -99.29 111.08
N VAL A 167 -7.22 -99.06 112.26
CA VAL A 167 -6.44 -97.85 112.53
C VAL A 167 -5.25 -97.70 111.58
N THR A 168 -4.52 -98.79 111.32
CA THR A 168 -3.38 -98.80 110.39
C THR A 168 -3.79 -98.52 108.94
N ALA A 169 -4.94 -99.02 108.49
CA ALA A 169 -5.48 -98.71 107.16
C ALA A 169 -5.88 -97.23 107.00
N ILE A 170 -6.48 -96.62 108.03
CA ILE A 170 -6.85 -95.19 108.01
C ILE A 170 -5.59 -94.31 107.96
N GLN A 171 -4.56 -94.64 108.75
CA GLN A 171 -3.30 -93.89 108.79
C GLN A 171 -2.53 -93.93 107.44
N SER A 172 -2.52 -95.07 106.74
CA SER A 172 -1.83 -95.18 105.44
C SER A 172 -2.52 -94.36 104.35
N LEU A 173 -3.86 -94.40 104.29
CA LEU A 173 -4.66 -93.61 103.34
C LEU A 173 -4.50 -92.10 103.56
N PHE A 174 -4.45 -91.64 104.82
CA PHE A 174 -4.23 -90.22 105.12
C PHE A 174 -2.85 -89.73 104.64
N ARG A 175 -1.79 -90.51 104.89
CA ARG A 175 -0.43 -90.22 104.40
C ARG A 175 -0.39 -90.16 102.87
N MET A 176 -1.04 -91.12 102.18
CA MET A 176 -1.14 -91.11 100.72
C MET A 176 -1.87 -89.87 100.18
N ARG A 177 -2.97 -89.45 100.82
CA ARG A 177 -3.76 -88.29 100.38
C ARG A 177 -2.99 -86.98 100.52
N GLN A 178 -2.23 -86.81 101.60
CA GLN A 178 -1.34 -85.65 101.79
C GLN A 178 -0.21 -85.63 100.76
N ALA A 179 0.43 -86.78 100.48
CA ALA A 179 1.46 -86.89 99.44
C ALA A 179 0.91 -86.52 98.05
N LYS A 180 -0.24 -87.08 97.65
CA LYS A 180 -0.90 -86.76 96.37
C LYS A 180 -1.26 -85.27 96.26
N LYS A 181 -1.74 -84.63 97.34
CA LYS A 181 -2.04 -83.19 97.37
C LYS A 181 -0.78 -82.32 97.20
N LYS A 182 0.37 -82.72 97.76
CA LYS A 182 1.65 -82.01 97.58
C LYS A 182 2.20 -82.17 96.16
N VAL A 183 2.08 -83.36 95.56
CA VAL A 183 2.50 -83.62 94.16
C VAL A 183 1.61 -82.88 93.16
N ALA A 184 0.31 -82.72 93.42
CA ALA A 184 -0.59 -81.93 92.56
C ALA A 184 -0.13 -80.46 92.48
N LYS A 185 0.07 -79.80 93.62
CA LYS A 185 0.59 -78.42 93.68
C LYS A 185 1.89 -78.24 92.90
N LEU A 186 2.88 -79.12 93.12
CA LEU A 186 4.18 -79.04 92.45
C LEU A 186 4.10 -79.24 90.92
N ARG A 187 3.01 -79.82 90.39
CA ARG A 187 2.75 -79.90 88.95
C ARG A 187 2.04 -78.64 88.42
N GLU A 188 1.09 -78.10 89.17
CA GLU A 188 0.41 -76.83 88.85
C GLU A 188 1.40 -75.66 88.86
N GLU A 189 2.29 -75.61 89.85
CA GLU A 189 3.35 -74.59 89.99
C GLU A 189 4.33 -74.65 88.81
N LYS A 190 4.81 -75.84 88.41
CA LYS A 190 5.68 -76.01 87.23
C LYS A 190 5.00 -75.64 85.91
N ALA A 191 3.77 -76.08 85.68
CA ALA A 191 3.03 -75.74 84.46
C ALA A 191 2.77 -74.22 84.33
N LEU A 192 2.63 -73.52 85.47
CA LEU A 192 2.54 -72.06 85.51
C LEU A 192 3.88 -71.38 85.19
N GLU A 193 5.01 -71.93 85.65
CA GLU A 193 6.35 -71.42 85.30
C GLU A 193 6.70 -71.65 83.83
N GLU A 194 6.46 -72.84 83.29
CA GLU A 194 6.67 -73.17 81.87
C GLU A 194 5.87 -72.23 80.95
N LYS A 195 4.60 -71.97 81.30
CA LYS A 195 3.76 -70.99 80.59
C LYS A 195 4.32 -69.57 80.67
N ARG A 196 4.75 -69.11 81.86
CA ARG A 196 5.37 -67.79 82.06
C ARG A 196 6.69 -67.66 81.29
N GLU A 197 7.45 -68.74 81.15
CA GLU A 197 8.69 -68.74 80.39
C GLU A 197 8.43 -68.65 78.88
N PHE A 198 7.41 -69.35 78.38
CA PHE A 198 6.93 -69.20 77.00
C PHE A 198 6.43 -67.78 76.71
N GLU A 199 5.62 -67.20 77.60
CA GLU A 199 5.15 -65.81 77.51
C GLU A 199 6.33 -64.81 77.47
N ARG A 200 7.35 -64.99 78.33
CA ARG A 200 8.60 -64.20 78.28
C ARG A 200 9.35 -64.35 76.96
N LYS A 201 9.53 -65.58 76.46
CA LYS A 201 10.21 -65.87 75.17
C LYS A 201 9.48 -65.23 74.00
N THR A 202 8.14 -65.31 73.96
CA THR A 202 7.33 -64.65 72.92
C THR A 202 7.38 -63.12 73.01
N ALA A 203 7.30 -62.52 74.20
CA ALA A 203 7.43 -61.07 74.38
C ALA A 203 8.80 -60.54 73.93
N ALA A 204 9.88 -61.25 74.25
CA ALA A 204 11.23 -60.93 73.77
C ALA A 204 11.32 -61.01 72.23
N ALA A 205 10.78 -62.07 71.61
CA ALA A 205 10.75 -62.22 70.16
C ALA A 205 9.96 -61.08 69.47
N ILE A 206 8.78 -60.71 69.99
CA ILE A 206 7.98 -59.58 69.50
C ILE A 206 8.75 -58.27 69.59
N THR A 207 9.50 -58.07 70.69
CA THR A 207 10.31 -56.85 70.92
C THR A 207 11.49 -56.76 69.93
N ILE A 208 12.20 -57.86 69.68
CA ILE A 208 13.27 -57.93 68.68
C ILE A 208 12.72 -57.68 67.27
N GLN A 209 11.57 -58.28 66.93
CA GLN A 209 10.92 -58.11 65.63
C GLN A 209 10.42 -56.68 65.41
N SER A 210 9.86 -56.00 66.43
CA SER A 210 9.39 -54.62 66.30
C SER A 210 10.55 -53.64 66.14
N LEU A 211 11.64 -53.81 66.91
CA LEU A 211 12.86 -53.03 66.77
C LEU A 211 13.52 -53.22 65.39
N PHE A 212 13.59 -54.45 64.87
CA PHE A 212 14.13 -54.72 63.54
C PHE A 212 13.28 -54.09 62.42
N ARG A 213 11.95 -54.17 62.51
CA ARG A 213 11.02 -53.49 61.58
C ARG A 213 11.21 -51.96 61.63
N ALA A 214 11.39 -51.39 62.82
CA ALA A 214 11.64 -49.96 62.99
C ALA A 214 13.01 -49.53 62.41
N TYR A 215 14.07 -50.33 62.58
CA TYR A 215 15.36 -50.12 61.91
C TYR A 215 15.23 -50.13 60.39
N LEU A 216 14.54 -51.14 59.83
CA LEU A 216 14.32 -51.26 58.39
C LEU A 216 13.55 -50.05 57.84
N ALA A 217 12.53 -49.58 58.57
CA ALA A 217 11.76 -48.38 58.21
C ALA A 217 12.63 -47.10 58.21
N LYS A 218 13.49 -46.90 59.22
CA LYS A 218 14.44 -45.77 59.26
C LYS A 218 15.41 -45.81 58.08
N LYS A 219 16.03 -46.97 57.81
CA LYS A 219 16.99 -47.16 56.70
C LYS A 219 16.36 -46.94 55.32
N ASN A 220 15.08 -47.28 55.17
CA ASN A 220 14.34 -47.00 53.93
C ASN A 220 13.93 -45.52 53.83
N LEU A 221 13.62 -44.85 54.94
CA LEU A 221 13.36 -43.41 54.99
C LEU A 221 14.61 -42.59 54.62
N GLU A 222 15.79 -43.00 55.09
CA GLU A 222 17.08 -42.38 54.74
C GLU A 222 17.33 -42.46 53.22
N LYS A 223 17.24 -43.65 52.63
CA LYS A 223 17.35 -43.83 51.17
C LYS A 223 16.32 -43.01 50.38
N LEU A 224 15.09 -42.85 50.89
CA LEU A 224 14.08 -42.01 50.27
C LEU A 224 14.43 -40.51 50.35
N LYS A 225 15.01 -40.05 51.46
CA LYS A 225 15.53 -38.67 51.59
C LYS A 225 16.69 -38.41 50.63
N GLU A 226 17.65 -39.33 50.55
CA GLU A 226 18.78 -39.26 49.62
C GLU A 226 18.32 -39.19 48.15
N GLN A 227 17.41 -40.09 47.75
CA GLN A 227 16.85 -40.09 46.40
C GLN A 227 16.04 -38.82 46.10
N LYS A 228 15.32 -38.27 47.10
CA LYS A 228 14.59 -37.00 46.95
C LYS A 228 15.57 -35.83 46.76
N ALA A 229 16.59 -35.71 47.61
CA ALA A 229 17.60 -34.66 47.50
C ALA A 229 18.40 -34.73 46.19
N LEU A 230 18.69 -35.94 45.68
CA LEU A 230 19.32 -36.14 44.37
C LEU A 230 18.42 -35.70 43.22
N ARG A 231 17.11 -35.99 43.27
CA ARG A 231 16.14 -35.50 42.28
C ARG A 231 16.01 -33.99 42.31
N GLU A 232 15.95 -33.38 43.50
CA GLU A 232 15.85 -31.93 43.68
C GLU A 232 17.10 -31.21 43.14
N LYS A 233 18.30 -31.75 43.37
CA LYS A 233 19.55 -31.26 42.74
C LYS A 233 19.51 -31.38 41.21
N LEU A 234 19.09 -32.52 40.66
CA LEU A 234 19.00 -32.74 39.22
C LEU A 234 17.94 -31.84 38.56
N GLU A 235 16.81 -31.57 39.23
CA GLU A 235 15.83 -30.59 38.78
C GLU A 235 16.36 -29.16 38.83
N PHE A 236 17.07 -28.79 39.89
CA PHE A 236 17.71 -27.47 39.98
C PHE A 236 18.71 -27.27 38.83
N GLU A 237 19.58 -28.26 38.56
CA GLU A 237 20.47 -28.24 37.39
C GLU A 237 19.73 -28.13 36.06
N ARG A 238 18.61 -28.85 35.88
CA ARG A 238 17.79 -28.74 34.66
C ARG A 238 17.19 -27.35 34.51
N ARG A 239 16.70 -26.75 35.60
CA ARG A 239 16.14 -25.39 35.63
C ARG A 239 17.22 -24.33 35.34
N THR A 240 18.42 -24.45 35.92
CA THR A 240 19.53 -23.51 35.62
C THR A 240 20.07 -23.67 34.20
N LYS A 241 20.26 -24.90 33.70
CA LYS A 241 20.65 -25.16 32.31
C LYS A 241 19.62 -24.62 31.31
N ALA A 242 18.33 -24.77 31.59
CA ALA A 242 17.26 -24.17 30.78
C ALA A 242 17.25 -22.63 30.84
N ALA A 243 17.42 -22.03 32.04
CA ALA A 243 17.50 -20.59 32.20
C ALA A 243 18.69 -19.98 31.44
N VAL A 244 19.87 -20.61 31.50
CA VAL A 244 21.07 -20.18 30.74
C VAL A 244 20.84 -20.26 29.23
N ALA A 245 20.15 -21.30 28.74
CA ALA A 245 19.79 -21.42 27.32
C ALA A 245 18.80 -20.34 26.86
N ILE A 246 17.80 -20.00 27.69
CA ILE A 246 16.85 -18.90 27.40
C ILE A 246 17.57 -17.55 27.43
N GLN A 247 18.44 -17.32 28.41
CA GLN A 247 19.23 -16.09 28.52
C GLN A 247 20.21 -15.90 27.35
N SER A 248 20.88 -16.97 26.89
CA SER A 248 21.79 -16.87 25.74
C SER A 248 21.03 -16.60 24.43
N TYR A 249 19.85 -17.22 24.25
CA TYR A 249 18.97 -16.93 23.12
C TYR A 249 18.47 -15.47 23.14
N MET A 250 18.05 -14.95 24.30
CA MET A 250 17.58 -13.56 24.41
C MET A 250 18.72 -12.53 24.21
N ARG A 251 19.93 -12.78 24.73
CA ARG A 251 21.11 -11.94 24.44
C ARG A 251 21.41 -11.91 22.94
N MET A 252 21.35 -13.07 22.27
CA MET A 252 21.49 -13.15 20.81
C MET A 252 20.37 -12.42 20.06
N PHE A 253 19.12 -12.52 20.52
CA PHE A 253 17.97 -11.83 19.91
C PHE A 253 18.11 -10.31 20.00
N ILE A 254 18.48 -9.77 21.17
CA ILE A 254 18.76 -8.35 21.37
C ILE A 254 19.90 -7.89 20.46
N ALA A 255 21.02 -8.63 20.41
CA ALA A 255 22.15 -8.31 19.53
C ALA A 255 21.76 -8.30 18.04
N ARG A 256 20.89 -9.22 17.61
CA ARG A 256 20.33 -9.22 16.24
C ARG A 256 19.47 -7.99 15.97
N LYS A 257 18.57 -7.60 16.88
CA LYS A 257 17.71 -6.41 16.73
C LYS A 257 18.51 -5.10 16.74
N VAL A 258 19.62 -5.03 17.48
CA VAL A 258 20.56 -3.89 17.40
C VAL A 258 21.27 -3.87 16.04
N LEU A 259 21.77 -5.02 15.56
CA LEU A 259 22.42 -5.12 14.25
C LEU A 259 21.45 -4.82 13.07
N GLU A 260 20.16 -5.11 13.24
CA GLU A 260 19.11 -4.79 12.28
C GLU A 260 18.91 -3.27 12.17
N LYS A 261 18.72 -2.58 13.30
CA LYS A 261 18.66 -1.11 13.35
C LYS A 261 19.90 -0.44 12.77
N LEU A 262 21.10 -0.89 13.12
CA LEU A 262 22.35 -0.35 12.57
C LEU A 262 22.47 -0.54 11.04
N LYS A 263 21.80 -1.55 10.47
CA LYS A 263 21.70 -1.71 9.00
C LYS A 263 20.66 -0.79 8.39
N GLU A 264 19.52 -0.60 9.04
CA GLU A 264 18.48 0.35 8.62
C GLU A 264 19.01 1.79 8.63
N GLU A 265 19.66 2.20 9.71
CA GLU A 265 20.36 3.49 9.87
C GLU A 265 21.45 3.68 8.79
N LYS A 266 22.28 2.64 8.56
CA LYS A 266 23.29 2.68 7.50
C LYS A 266 22.66 2.84 6.12
N ALA A 267 21.67 2.01 5.78
CA ALA A 267 20.97 2.07 4.48
C ALA A 267 20.27 3.42 4.28
N HIS A 268 19.69 4.01 5.33
CA HIS A 268 19.13 5.36 5.29
C HIS A 268 20.21 6.43 5.02
N SER A 269 21.37 6.32 5.67
CA SER A 269 22.51 7.21 5.41
C SER A 269 23.08 7.07 3.98
N GLU A 270 22.94 5.90 3.36
CA GLU A 270 23.38 5.61 1.99
C GLU A 270 22.36 6.16 0.98
N ALA A 271 21.06 5.95 1.21
CA ALA A 271 19.98 6.54 0.43
C ALA A 271 20.00 8.08 0.44
N ILE A 272 20.32 8.72 1.58
CA ILE A 272 20.50 10.19 1.66
C ILE A 272 21.69 10.64 0.81
N ARG A 273 22.82 9.91 0.83
CA ARG A 273 24.00 10.22 0.02
C ARG A 273 23.74 10.03 -1.48
N GLU A 274 23.01 8.99 -1.87
CA GLU A 274 22.56 8.79 -3.26
C GLU A 274 21.61 9.89 -3.72
N ALA A 275 20.60 10.26 -2.92
CA ALA A 275 19.69 11.35 -3.22
C ALA A 275 20.42 12.69 -3.41
N ALA A 276 21.38 13.02 -2.52
CA ALA A 276 22.22 14.20 -2.64
C ALA A 276 23.07 14.17 -3.93
N ALA A 277 23.68 13.02 -4.26
CA ALA A 277 24.44 12.84 -5.49
C ALA A 277 23.56 13.02 -6.75
N ILE A 278 22.33 12.51 -6.75
CA ILE A 278 21.36 12.68 -7.84
C ILE A 278 20.98 14.16 -8.00
N VAL A 279 20.73 14.89 -6.91
CA VAL A 279 20.43 16.34 -6.95
C VAL A 279 21.61 17.13 -7.52
N ILE A 280 22.84 16.86 -7.07
CA ILE A 280 24.05 17.53 -7.59
C ILE A 280 24.24 17.21 -9.08
N GLN A 281 24.17 15.94 -9.48
CA GLN A 281 24.34 15.53 -10.88
C GLN A 281 23.28 16.10 -11.81
N THR A 282 22.01 16.14 -11.40
CA THR A 282 20.91 16.70 -12.22
C THR A 282 21.03 18.22 -12.34
N ARG A 283 21.38 18.93 -11.26
CA ARG A 283 21.69 20.37 -11.28
C ARG A 283 22.84 20.69 -12.24
N TRP A 284 23.92 19.91 -12.18
CA TRP A 284 25.12 20.06 -13.02
C TRP A 284 24.86 19.76 -14.50
N ARG A 285 24.25 18.60 -14.82
CA ARG A 285 23.85 18.24 -16.20
C ARG A 285 22.95 19.31 -16.81
N GLY A 286 21.98 19.82 -16.05
CA GLY A 286 21.10 20.91 -16.48
C GLY A 286 21.82 22.25 -16.66
N TRP A 287 22.86 22.54 -15.88
CA TRP A 287 23.68 23.74 -16.05
C TRP A 287 24.52 23.67 -17.33
N ILE A 288 25.24 22.58 -17.57
CA ILE A 288 25.99 22.36 -18.82
C ILE A 288 25.09 22.50 -20.05
N ALA A 289 23.88 21.91 -20.02
CA ALA A 289 22.93 22.00 -21.13
C ALA A 289 22.50 23.46 -21.42
N ARG A 290 22.33 24.29 -20.38
CA ARG A 290 22.01 25.72 -20.54
C ARG A 290 23.20 26.53 -21.04
N CYS A 291 24.43 26.24 -20.59
CA CYS A 291 25.64 26.87 -21.12
C CYS A 291 25.81 26.61 -22.61
N LYS A 292 25.69 25.34 -23.05
CA LYS A 292 25.75 24.98 -24.48
C LYS A 292 24.64 25.62 -25.31
N LEU A 293 23.43 25.76 -24.77
CA LEU A 293 22.36 26.47 -25.44
C LEU A 293 22.67 27.97 -25.61
N LEU A 294 23.24 28.60 -24.57
CA LEU A 294 23.67 30.01 -24.61
C LEU A 294 24.81 30.22 -25.62
N GLU A 295 25.74 29.28 -25.73
CA GLU A 295 26.83 29.27 -26.72
C GLU A 295 26.27 29.21 -28.15
N MET A 296 25.43 28.22 -28.46
CA MET A 296 24.76 28.13 -29.78
C MET A 296 23.90 29.37 -30.11
N GLN A 297 23.31 30.03 -29.09
CA GLN A 297 22.57 31.28 -29.25
C GLN A 297 23.46 32.53 -29.44
N LYS A 298 24.74 32.47 -29.06
CA LYS A 298 25.73 33.52 -29.39
C LYS A 298 26.26 33.29 -30.81
N GLU A 299 26.64 32.05 -31.13
CA GLU A 299 27.11 31.65 -32.47
C GLU A 299 26.09 32.00 -33.55
N ARG A 300 24.82 31.63 -33.34
CA ARG A 300 23.74 31.95 -34.29
C ARG A 300 23.59 33.45 -34.53
N ARG A 301 23.61 34.28 -33.47
CA ARG A 301 23.51 35.74 -33.64
C ARG A 301 24.72 36.32 -34.37
N LEU A 302 25.92 35.83 -34.09
CA LEU A 302 27.12 36.23 -34.84
C LEU A 302 27.06 35.78 -36.31
N GLU A 303 26.38 34.67 -36.62
CA GLU A 303 26.12 34.24 -38.00
C GLU A 303 25.03 35.08 -38.69
N GLU A 304 23.95 35.42 -37.97
CA GLU A 304 22.88 36.31 -38.43
C GLU A 304 23.45 37.71 -38.76
N GLU A 305 24.22 38.33 -37.86
CA GLU A 305 24.91 39.60 -38.13
C GLU A 305 25.91 39.51 -39.30
N ARG A 306 26.59 38.37 -39.50
CA ARG A 306 27.47 38.16 -40.66
C ARG A 306 26.65 38.16 -41.95
N ARG A 307 25.55 37.40 -41.99
CA ARG A 307 24.63 37.35 -43.13
C ARG A 307 24.02 38.72 -43.44
N GLU A 308 23.73 39.55 -42.43
CA GLU A 308 23.29 40.93 -42.63
C GLU A 308 24.39 41.82 -43.23
N ARG A 309 25.62 41.75 -42.71
CA ARG A 309 26.79 42.46 -43.27
C ARG A 309 27.04 42.04 -44.73
N ASP A 310 26.96 40.76 -45.04
CA ASP A 310 27.13 40.22 -46.39
C ASP A 310 26.01 40.65 -47.34
N GLN A 311 24.74 40.70 -46.86
CA GLN A 311 23.61 41.23 -47.63
C GLN A 311 23.74 42.73 -47.90
N ALA A 312 24.17 43.52 -46.91
CA ALA A 312 24.46 44.94 -47.07
C ALA A 312 25.60 45.16 -48.09
N ALA A 313 26.71 44.42 -47.96
CA ALA A 313 27.83 44.46 -48.90
C ALA A 313 27.39 44.07 -50.33
N CYS A 314 26.60 43.00 -50.49
CA CYS A 314 26.04 42.60 -51.78
C CYS A 314 25.13 43.69 -52.38
N THR A 315 24.36 44.40 -51.55
CA THR A 315 23.46 45.48 -51.99
C THR A 315 24.25 46.70 -52.45
N ILE A 316 25.27 47.11 -51.68
CA ILE A 316 26.20 48.18 -52.05
C ILE A 316 26.94 47.83 -53.35
N GLN A 317 27.45 46.60 -53.48
CA GLN A 317 28.14 46.15 -54.71
C GLN A 317 27.20 46.15 -55.93
N LYS A 318 25.95 45.69 -55.79
CA LYS A 318 24.93 45.76 -56.87
C LYS A 318 24.65 47.22 -57.27
N ALA A 319 24.45 48.10 -56.28
CA ALA A 319 24.21 49.52 -56.51
C ALA A 319 25.41 50.21 -57.20
N TYR A 320 26.64 49.90 -56.79
CA TYR A 320 27.87 50.42 -57.40
C TYR A 320 28.09 49.92 -58.82
N ARG A 321 27.91 48.62 -59.10
CA ARG A 321 27.96 48.07 -60.46
C ARG A 321 26.93 48.74 -61.38
N ALA A 322 25.71 48.94 -60.88
CA ALA A 322 24.66 49.66 -61.60
C ALA A 322 24.92 51.17 -61.73
N TYR A 323 25.62 51.81 -60.79
CA TYR A 323 26.09 53.20 -60.92
C TYR A 323 27.13 53.30 -62.04
N ARG A 324 28.17 52.46 -62.00
CA ARG A 324 29.28 52.46 -62.97
C ARG A 324 28.78 52.24 -64.39
N LEU A 325 27.93 51.24 -64.64
CA LEU A 325 27.34 51.01 -65.97
C LEU A 325 26.51 52.21 -66.46
N ARG A 326 25.80 52.90 -65.56
CA ARG A 326 25.04 54.12 -65.91
C ARG A 326 25.97 55.31 -66.18
N GLU A 327 27.14 55.37 -65.55
CA GLU A 327 28.18 56.37 -65.81
C GLU A 327 28.89 56.13 -67.15
N GLU A 328 29.30 54.90 -67.44
CA GLU A 328 29.84 54.47 -68.74
C GLU A 328 28.84 54.78 -69.88
N MET A 329 27.55 54.46 -69.70
CA MET A 329 26.51 54.88 -70.66
C MET A 329 26.25 56.39 -70.72
N ARG A 330 26.55 57.19 -69.68
CA ARG A 330 26.51 58.66 -69.77
C ARG A 330 27.70 59.17 -70.59
N ALA A 331 28.89 58.61 -70.40
CA ALA A 331 30.08 58.97 -71.16
C ALA A 331 29.90 58.68 -72.66
N MET A 332 29.43 57.47 -73.01
CA MET A 332 29.12 57.08 -74.39
C MET A 332 28.07 58.00 -75.03
N ARG A 333 27.00 58.36 -74.32
CA ARG A 333 25.99 59.32 -74.83
C ARG A 333 26.54 60.73 -75.03
N ARG A 334 27.50 61.19 -74.19
CA ARG A 334 28.19 62.47 -74.42
C ARG A 334 29.07 62.43 -75.66
N GLN A 335 29.81 61.34 -75.90
CA GLN A 335 30.59 61.16 -77.12
C GLN A 335 29.70 61.12 -78.38
N MET A 336 28.57 60.43 -78.34
CA MET A 336 27.62 60.39 -79.44
C MET A 336 26.96 61.76 -79.70
N TRP A 337 26.66 62.53 -78.64
CA TRP A 337 26.21 63.92 -78.79
C TRP A 337 27.27 64.82 -79.42
N LEU A 338 28.54 64.70 -79.02
CA LEU A 338 29.65 65.44 -79.64
C LEU A 338 29.83 65.05 -81.12
N GLN A 339 29.58 63.80 -81.52
CA GLN A 339 29.60 63.41 -82.93
C GLN A 339 28.46 64.08 -83.73
N ILE A 340 27.24 64.11 -83.18
CA ILE A 340 26.09 64.80 -83.78
C ILE A 340 26.36 66.30 -83.90
N GLU A 341 26.88 66.93 -82.85
CA GLU A 341 27.23 68.35 -82.82
C GLU A 341 28.30 68.71 -83.86
N ASN A 342 29.38 67.93 -83.94
CA ASN A 342 30.41 68.12 -84.97
C ASN A 342 29.87 67.92 -86.40
N ALA A 343 28.96 66.97 -86.62
CA ALA A 343 28.30 66.79 -87.92
C ALA A 343 27.42 67.99 -88.27
N VAL A 344 26.64 68.53 -87.32
CA VAL A 344 25.83 69.74 -87.49
C VAL A 344 26.71 70.96 -87.79
N ILE A 345 27.83 71.14 -87.07
CA ILE A 345 28.81 72.21 -87.34
C ILE A 345 29.40 72.06 -88.75
N GLY A 346 29.71 70.84 -89.19
CA GLY A 346 30.16 70.54 -90.55
C GLY A 346 29.14 70.95 -91.62
N ILE A 347 27.86 70.59 -91.43
CA ILE A 347 26.75 70.99 -92.32
C ILE A 347 26.59 72.52 -92.35
N GLN A 348 26.58 73.18 -91.19
CA GLN A 348 26.50 74.64 -91.10
C GLN A 348 27.67 75.34 -91.83
N ARG A 349 28.90 74.84 -91.66
CA ARG A 349 30.09 75.34 -92.36
C ARG A 349 29.97 75.19 -93.88
N TYR A 350 29.48 74.03 -94.34
CA TYR A 350 29.26 73.78 -95.77
C TYR A 350 28.20 74.74 -96.36
N VAL A 351 27.05 74.91 -95.69
CA VAL A 351 25.98 75.82 -96.13
C VAL A 351 26.44 77.28 -96.15
N ARG A 352 27.13 77.76 -95.10
CA ARG A 352 27.74 79.11 -95.08
C ARG A 352 28.70 79.31 -96.26
N GLY A 353 29.55 78.32 -96.54
CA GLY A 353 30.45 78.34 -97.71
C GLY A 353 29.72 78.32 -99.06
N MET A 354 28.59 77.61 -99.17
CA MET A 354 27.75 77.60 -100.36
C MET A 354 27.13 78.98 -100.61
N LEU A 355 26.57 79.61 -99.58
CA LEU A 355 25.98 80.96 -99.66
C LEU A 355 27.03 82.02 -100.04
N ALA A 356 28.25 81.92 -99.49
CA ALA A 356 29.36 82.79 -99.87
C ALA A 356 29.75 82.62 -101.36
N ARG A 357 29.91 81.38 -101.83
CA ARG A 357 30.17 81.09 -103.26
C ARG A 357 29.06 81.59 -104.17
N ARG A 358 27.79 81.46 -103.75
CA ARG A 358 26.63 81.98 -104.47
C ARG A 358 26.68 83.50 -104.62
N ARG A 359 26.90 84.25 -103.53
CA ARG A 359 27.04 85.72 -103.58
C ARG A 359 28.18 86.17 -104.50
N VAL A 360 29.32 85.47 -104.48
CA VAL A 360 30.46 85.77 -105.38
C VAL A 360 30.09 85.51 -106.84
N ALA A 361 29.36 84.43 -107.14
CA ALA A 361 28.88 84.14 -108.49
C ALA A 361 27.83 85.17 -108.98
N GLU A 362 26.93 85.61 -108.09
CA GLU A 362 25.94 86.66 -108.37
C GLU A 362 26.64 88.00 -108.68
N MET A 363 27.59 88.45 -107.84
CA MET A 363 28.38 89.66 -108.12
C MET A 363 29.26 89.54 -109.37
N ALA A 364 29.81 88.35 -109.67
CA ALA A 364 30.56 88.12 -110.90
C ALA A 364 29.67 88.23 -112.15
N ALA A 365 28.44 87.72 -112.09
CA ALA A 365 27.46 87.86 -113.16
C ALA A 365 27.00 89.32 -113.35
N GLU A 366 26.84 90.10 -112.28
CA GLU A 366 26.56 91.53 -112.37
C GLU A 366 27.72 92.33 -112.94
N ARG A 367 28.95 92.06 -112.49
CA ARG A 367 30.16 92.63 -113.10
C ARG A 367 30.24 92.29 -114.59
N GLN A 368 29.85 91.09 -115.00
CA GLN A 368 29.82 90.69 -116.41
C GLN A 368 28.70 91.41 -117.21
N LYS A 369 27.52 91.67 -116.61
CA LYS A 369 26.49 92.55 -117.20
C LYS A 369 27.01 93.98 -117.38
N PHE A 370 27.72 94.52 -116.40
CA PHE A 370 28.33 95.85 -116.47
C PHE A 370 29.40 95.93 -117.57
N VAL A 371 30.33 94.95 -117.62
CA VAL A 371 31.34 94.86 -118.69
C VAL A 371 30.69 94.76 -120.08
N ARG A 372 29.61 93.97 -120.25
CA ARG A 372 28.85 93.95 -121.52
C ARG A 372 28.29 95.33 -121.90
N ARG A 373 27.74 96.09 -120.94
CA ARG A 373 27.28 97.48 -121.18
C ARG A 373 28.44 98.40 -121.59
N VAL A 374 29.58 98.32 -120.90
CA VAL A 374 30.79 99.10 -121.24
C VAL A 374 31.29 98.77 -122.64
N VAL A 375 31.35 97.49 -123.03
CA VAL A 375 31.76 97.07 -124.38
C VAL A 375 30.81 97.61 -125.46
N VAL A 376 29.49 97.65 -125.21
CA VAL A 376 28.51 98.25 -126.14
C VAL A 376 28.66 99.78 -126.25
N VAL A 377 29.00 100.47 -125.16
CA VAL A 377 29.32 101.91 -125.21
C VAL A 377 30.64 102.13 -125.98
N GLN A 378 31.68 101.36 -125.67
CA GLN A 378 32.97 101.45 -126.36
C GLN A 378 32.88 101.14 -127.86
N SER A 379 32.05 100.18 -128.29
CA SER A 379 31.85 99.89 -129.72
C SER A 379 31.11 101.03 -130.42
N ARG A 380 30.10 101.63 -129.78
CA ARG A 380 29.41 102.84 -130.27
C ARG A 380 30.35 104.04 -130.37
N VAL A 381 31.19 104.26 -129.36
CA VAL A 381 32.20 105.35 -129.36
C VAL A 381 33.27 105.11 -130.43
N ARG A 382 33.80 103.89 -130.60
CA ARG A 382 34.73 103.54 -131.69
C ARG A 382 34.10 103.77 -133.06
N GLY A 383 32.83 103.38 -133.25
CA GLY A 383 32.08 103.65 -134.49
C GLY A 383 31.80 105.14 -134.72
N PHE A 384 31.58 105.93 -133.66
CA PHE A 384 31.46 107.39 -133.74
C PHE A 384 32.80 108.03 -134.13
N LEU A 385 33.90 107.66 -133.46
CA LEU A 385 35.24 108.15 -133.79
C LEU A 385 35.67 107.78 -135.21
N ALA A 386 35.29 106.59 -135.71
CA ALA A 386 35.50 106.22 -137.11
C ALA A 386 34.74 107.16 -138.06
N ARG A 387 33.44 107.41 -137.83
CA ARG A 387 32.65 108.38 -138.62
C ARG A 387 33.20 109.82 -138.50
N CYS A 388 33.73 110.20 -137.35
CA CYS A 388 34.40 111.49 -137.15
C CYS A 388 35.73 111.58 -137.90
N ARG A 389 36.49 110.49 -138.06
CA ARG A 389 37.66 110.44 -138.97
C ARG A 389 37.24 110.58 -140.43
N THR A 390 36.14 109.94 -140.85
CA THR A 390 35.59 110.12 -142.21
C THR A 390 35.15 111.58 -142.44
N ARG A 391 34.48 112.20 -141.46
CA ARG A 391 34.13 113.62 -141.51
C ARG A 391 35.37 114.54 -141.48
N LYS A 392 36.42 114.20 -140.73
CA LYS A 392 37.68 114.95 -140.75
C LYS A 392 38.35 114.89 -142.13
N MET A 393 38.47 113.72 -142.76
CA MET A 393 39.02 113.62 -144.13
C MET A 393 38.20 114.39 -145.18
N LEU A 394 36.87 114.49 -145.02
CA LEU A 394 36.03 115.34 -145.87
C LEU A 394 36.29 116.82 -145.58
N ALA A 395 36.28 117.22 -144.31
CA ALA A 395 36.52 118.58 -143.87
C ALA A 395 37.96 119.06 -144.17
N GLU A 396 38.97 118.18 -144.16
CA GLU A 396 40.35 118.46 -144.56
C GLU A 396 40.45 118.78 -146.07
N ARG A 397 39.60 118.13 -146.88
CA ARG A 397 39.44 118.42 -148.31
C ARG A 397 38.72 119.74 -148.60
N GLU A 398 37.88 120.19 -147.67
CA GLU A 398 37.20 121.49 -147.72
C GLU A 398 38.10 122.61 -147.13
N ARG A 399 38.91 122.27 -146.11
CA ARG A 399 39.90 123.14 -145.47
C ARG A 399 41.09 123.47 -146.37
N GLN A 400 41.52 122.57 -147.25
CA GLN A 400 42.45 122.92 -148.34
C GLN A 400 41.90 123.97 -149.33
N ARG A 401 40.66 124.44 -149.17
CA ARG A 401 40.06 125.59 -149.88
C ARG A 401 39.68 126.77 -148.96
N ALA A 402 39.96 126.69 -147.67
CA ALA A 402 39.53 127.67 -146.66
C ALA A 402 40.63 128.06 -145.65
N GLU A 403 41.67 127.24 -145.43
CA GLU A 403 42.83 127.53 -144.58
C GLU A 403 43.84 128.46 -145.29
N ASN A 404 43.33 129.55 -145.86
CA ASN A 404 44.08 130.78 -146.15
C ASN A 404 43.87 131.84 -145.06
N ASP A 405 42.77 131.76 -144.29
CA ASP A 405 42.38 132.73 -143.27
C ASP A 405 42.48 132.14 -141.84
N ALA A 406 43.63 132.42 -141.21
CA ALA A 406 43.94 132.73 -139.79
C ALA A 406 43.01 132.33 -138.60
N VAL A 407 43.49 132.20 -137.34
CA VAL A 407 44.75 131.73 -136.69
C VAL A 407 44.61 131.87 -135.15
N PHE A 408 45.21 130.96 -134.35
CA PHE A 408 45.44 131.02 -132.88
C PHE A 408 44.21 131.03 -131.92
N ASP A 409 44.28 130.78 -130.59
CA ASP A 409 45.00 129.84 -129.64
C ASP A 409 44.82 130.40 -128.19
N ASP A 410 44.99 129.76 -127.02
CA ASP A 410 45.02 128.37 -126.48
C ASP A 410 45.02 128.48 -124.91
N THR A 411 45.28 127.41 -124.13
CA THR A 411 45.62 127.35 -122.66
C THR A 411 44.45 127.53 -121.63
N GLN A 412 44.45 127.06 -120.36
CA GLN A 412 45.24 126.06 -119.57
C GLN A 412 44.52 125.59 -118.25
N GLU A 413 44.86 124.38 -117.76
CA GLU A 413 45.16 123.88 -116.36
C GLU A 413 44.23 124.05 -115.09
N HIS A 414 43.95 122.93 -114.37
CA HIS A 414 44.32 122.57 -112.95
C HIS A 414 43.22 122.80 -111.86
N THR A 415 43.21 122.32 -110.59
CA THR A 415 44.14 121.55 -109.67
C THR A 415 43.35 120.69 -108.62
N PRO A 416 43.97 119.79 -107.77
CA PRO A 416 43.24 118.84 -106.88
C PRO A 416 43.63 118.82 -105.35
N SER A 417 43.03 117.86 -104.57
CA SER A 417 43.34 117.38 -103.16
C SER A 417 42.49 117.99 -102.00
N THR A 418 42.32 117.44 -100.77
CA THR A 418 42.97 116.33 -99.99
C THR A 418 42.10 115.75 -98.80
N SER A 419 42.32 114.47 -98.41
CA SER A 419 42.30 113.76 -97.08
C SER A 419 41.44 114.09 -95.80
N ALA A 420 41.05 113.00 -95.09
CA ALA A 420 40.99 112.77 -93.59
C ALA A 420 39.93 113.50 -92.69
N GLU A 421 39.54 113.12 -91.44
CA GLU A 421 39.52 111.88 -90.58
C GLU A 421 38.54 112.06 -89.35
N ASP A 422 38.31 111.00 -88.54
CA ASP A 422 37.96 110.94 -87.07
C ASP A 422 36.57 111.22 -86.35
N VAL A 423 36.23 110.27 -85.42
CA VAL A 423 35.71 110.34 -83.99
C VAL A 423 34.29 110.82 -83.54
N ILE A 424 33.41 109.85 -83.15
CA ILE A 424 32.64 109.59 -81.86
C ILE A 424 32.14 110.78 -80.96
N PRO A 425 30.83 110.89 -80.52
CA PRO A 425 30.35 110.44 -79.17
C PRO A 425 28.82 110.17 -78.84
N ASP A 426 28.58 109.46 -77.72
CA ASP A 426 27.60 109.49 -76.57
C ASP A 426 26.02 109.43 -76.55
N ASP A 427 25.53 108.65 -75.56
CA ASP A 427 24.37 108.68 -74.61
C ASP A 427 22.84 108.68 -74.94
N VAL A 428 22.09 107.82 -74.19
CA VAL A 428 20.94 108.10 -73.25
C VAL A 428 20.32 106.78 -72.69
N GLU A 429 19.67 106.82 -71.50
CA GLU A 429 19.37 105.69 -70.58
C GLU A 429 18.02 104.92 -70.76
N GLU A 430 17.75 103.97 -69.83
CA GLU A 430 16.66 102.96 -69.79
C GLU A 430 15.25 103.49 -69.40
N PRO A 431 14.24 102.59 -69.22
CA PRO A 431 13.97 102.14 -67.84
C PRO A 431 13.80 100.61 -67.63
N GLU A 432 14.09 100.19 -66.39
CA GLU A 432 14.27 98.82 -65.91
C GLU A 432 12.96 97.97 -65.77
N ILE A 433 13.08 96.63 -65.75
CA ILE A 433 11.99 95.69 -65.45
C ILE A 433 12.30 94.86 -64.19
N ASP A 434 11.43 94.97 -63.17
CA ASP A 434 11.52 94.31 -61.85
C ASP A 434 11.78 92.79 -61.92
N LEU A 435 13.04 92.42 -61.74
CA LEU A 435 13.54 91.05 -61.72
C LEU A 435 13.27 90.32 -60.39
N GLU A 436 12.97 91.04 -59.31
CA GLU A 436 12.76 90.49 -57.96
C GLU A 436 11.36 89.87 -57.84
N ARG A 437 10.35 90.50 -58.45
CA ARG A 437 8.96 89.98 -58.52
C ARG A 437 8.88 88.64 -59.25
N LEU A 438 9.64 88.47 -60.34
CA LEU A 438 9.73 87.18 -61.05
C LEU A 438 10.38 86.08 -60.17
N ARG A 439 11.43 86.44 -59.42
CA ARG A 439 12.13 85.55 -58.48
C ARG A 439 11.32 85.23 -57.22
N ARG A 440 10.36 86.06 -56.82
CA ARG A 440 9.36 85.73 -55.78
C ARG A 440 8.35 84.69 -56.28
N LEU A 441 7.77 84.90 -57.47
CA LEU A 441 6.77 83.98 -58.03
C LEU A 441 7.32 82.56 -58.24
N GLN A 442 8.53 82.41 -58.77
CA GLN A 442 9.15 81.08 -58.93
C GLN A 442 9.42 80.34 -57.60
N ARG A 443 9.65 81.05 -56.49
CA ARG A 443 9.79 80.43 -55.16
C ARG A 443 8.45 79.89 -54.67
N ASN A 444 7.39 80.71 -54.74
CA ASN A 444 6.06 80.34 -54.27
C ASN A 444 5.46 79.14 -55.03
N VAL A 445 5.68 79.05 -56.35
CA VAL A 445 5.23 77.89 -57.15
C VAL A 445 5.91 76.60 -56.68
N ARG A 446 7.24 76.60 -56.52
CA ARG A 446 8.00 75.42 -56.05
C ARG A 446 7.66 75.02 -54.62
N GLU A 447 7.24 75.96 -53.78
CA GLU A 447 6.78 75.66 -52.43
C GLU A 447 5.36 75.03 -52.43
N ASN A 448 4.46 75.53 -53.29
CA ASN A 448 3.13 74.95 -53.47
C ASN A 448 3.18 73.54 -54.08
N GLU A 449 4.08 73.28 -55.05
CA GLU A 449 4.33 71.91 -55.56
C GLU A 449 4.78 70.94 -54.45
N ARG A 450 5.60 71.42 -53.51
CA ARG A 450 6.04 70.63 -52.34
C ARG A 450 4.88 70.38 -51.37
N LYS A 451 4.04 71.39 -51.11
CA LYS A 451 2.85 71.26 -50.27
C LYS A 451 1.82 70.30 -50.88
N GLN A 452 1.55 70.38 -52.18
CA GLN A 452 0.68 69.42 -52.87
C GLN A 452 1.20 67.98 -52.76
N LYS A 453 2.50 67.75 -52.97
CA LYS A 453 3.11 66.41 -52.79
C LYS A 453 3.05 65.93 -51.34
N TYR A 454 3.20 66.83 -50.37
CA TYR A 454 3.02 66.51 -48.95
C TYR A 454 1.58 66.10 -48.62
N TYR A 455 0.58 66.88 -49.02
CA TYR A 455 -0.83 66.55 -48.78
C TYR A 455 -1.28 65.30 -49.53
N SER A 456 -0.81 65.07 -50.76
CA SER A 456 -1.05 63.84 -51.50
C SER A 456 -0.47 62.60 -50.79
N SER A 457 0.76 62.69 -50.26
CA SER A 457 1.36 61.63 -49.45
C SER A 457 0.63 61.41 -48.11
N LEU A 458 0.06 62.47 -47.53
CA LEU A 458 -0.73 62.39 -46.30
C LEU A 458 -2.07 61.69 -46.54
N LEU A 459 -2.76 62.00 -47.65
CA LEU A 459 -4.01 61.37 -48.05
C LEU A 459 -3.81 59.88 -48.36
N GLU A 460 -2.78 59.51 -49.13
CA GLU A 460 -2.45 58.09 -49.33
C GLU A 460 -2.18 57.34 -48.01
N ALA A 461 -1.57 58.01 -47.02
CA ALA A 461 -1.31 57.42 -45.71
C ALA A 461 -2.60 57.22 -44.89
N CYS A 462 -3.56 58.15 -44.99
CA CYS A 462 -4.88 58.01 -44.38
C CYS A 462 -5.72 56.92 -45.05
N GLU A 463 -5.74 56.83 -46.38
CA GLU A 463 -6.45 55.78 -47.13
C GLU A 463 -5.89 54.38 -46.82
N ARG A 464 -4.56 54.23 -46.74
CA ARG A 464 -3.93 52.97 -46.31
C ARG A 464 -4.36 52.56 -44.90
N LYS A 465 -4.43 53.50 -43.95
CA LYS A 465 -4.86 53.20 -42.58
C LYS A 465 -6.33 52.79 -42.48
N LEU A 466 -7.23 53.49 -43.18
CA LEU A 466 -8.65 53.11 -43.24
C LEU A 466 -8.82 51.71 -43.86
N SER A 467 -8.04 51.39 -44.91
CA SER A 467 -8.01 50.06 -45.51
C SER A 467 -7.36 48.96 -44.65
N GLU A 468 -6.58 49.30 -43.62
CA GLU A 468 -5.97 48.34 -42.70
C GLU A 468 -6.89 48.02 -41.51
N GLU A 469 -7.69 48.98 -41.03
CA GLU A 469 -8.60 48.79 -39.89
C GLU A 469 -9.85 47.96 -40.28
N ASP A 470 -10.46 48.21 -41.45
CA ASP A 470 -11.60 47.44 -41.99
C ASP A 470 -11.23 45.98 -42.38
N SER A 471 -9.94 45.63 -42.40
CA SER A 471 -9.43 44.29 -42.75
C SER A 471 -9.20 43.40 -41.50
N SER A 472 -9.26 43.97 -40.30
CA SER A 472 -8.66 43.39 -39.09
C SER A 472 -9.44 42.22 -38.45
N ASP A 473 -10.66 41.93 -38.89
CA ASP A 473 -11.50 40.83 -38.35
C ASP A 473 -11.37 39.50 -39.15
N ALA A 474 -10.42 39.41 -40.10
CA ALA A 474 -10.23 38.23 -40.93
C ALA A 474 -8.76 37.77 -41.09
N GLN A 475 -8.52 36.49 -40.78
CA GLN A 475 -7.45 35.65 -41.36
C GLN A 475 -5.98 35.92 -40.95
N GLY A 476 -5.71 35.86 -39.65
CA GLY A 476 -4.34 35.69 -39.14
C GLY A 476 -3.72 34.31 -39.45
N ARG A 477 -3.19 34.09 -40.68
CA ARG A 477 -2.08 33.14 -40.95
C ARG A 477 -1.45 33.27 -42.34
N THR A 478 -0.36 34.03 -42.44
CA THR A 478 0.59 33.93 -43.57
C THR A 478 1.41 32.63 -43.47
N VAL A 479 1.53 31.93 -44.59
CA VAL A 479 2.45 30.79 -44.76
C VAL A 479 3.42 31.14 -45.88
N VAL A 480 4.72 30.92 -45.64
CA VAL A 480 5.79 31.17 -46.61
C VAL A 480 5.60 30.30 -47.85
N SER A 481 5.62 30.92 -49.03
CA SER A 481 5.47 30.24 -50.32
C SER A 481 6.84 29.85 -50.91
N GLN A 482 7.06 28.54 -51.04
CA GLN A 482 7.90 27.95 -52.10
C GLN A 482 7.00 27.16 -53.08
N PRO A 483 7.46 26.89 -54.31
CA PRO A 483 6.55 26.88 -55.45
C PRO A 483 5.87 25.54 -55.77
N SER A 484 4.67 25.67 -56.34
CA SER A 484 4.03 24.76 -57.30
C SER A 484 3.90 23.26 -56.95
N ALA A 485 2.78 22.94 -56.30
CA ALA A 485 2.09 21.67 -56.53
C ALA A 485 0.56 21.93 -56.59
N ARG A 486 -0.07 21.68 -57.75
CA ARG A 486 -1.53 21.81 -57.91
C ARG A 486 -2.24 20.67 -57.17
N SER A 487 -2.55 20.87 -55.90
CA SER A 487 -3.48 20.03 -55.15
C SER A 487 -4.89 20.61 -55.21
N SER A 488 -5.77 19.96 -55.97
CA SER A 488 -7.20 20.29 -55.99
C SER A 488 -7.83 19.93 -54.64
N ARG A 489 -8.15 20.95 -53.82
CA ARG A 489 -8.90 20.73 -52.58
C ARG A 489 -10.30 20.19 -52.93
N PRO A 490 -10.71 19.00 -52.46
CA PRO A 490 -12.06 18.53 -52.70
C PRO A 490 -13.06 19.40 -51.91
N VAL A 491 -14.13 19.83 -52.59
CA VAL A 491 -15.26 20.49 -51.94
C VAL A 491 -15.94 19.47 -51.03
N ARG A 492 -15.91 19.71 -49.71
CA ARG A 492 -16.41 18.77 -48.72
C ARG A 492 -17.93 18.64 -48.80
N THR A 493 -18.39 17.44 -49.14
CA THR A 493 -19.82 17.14 -49.29
C THR A 493 -20.56 17.28 -47.96
N LEU A 494 -21.89 17.39 -48.00
CA LEU A 494 -22.71 17.37 -46.79
C LEU A 494 -22.49 16.09 -45.96
N ALA A 495 -22.23 14.95 -46.63
CA ALA A 495 -21.90 13.68 -45.98
C ALA A 495 -20.55 13.73 -45.22
N ASP A 496 -19.53 14.41 -45.77
CA ASP A 496 -18.26 14.65 -45.06
C ASP A 496 -18.47 15.53 -43.82
N GLN A 497 -19.32 16.55 -43.92
CA GLN A 497 -19.62 17.47 -42.83
C GLN A 497 -20.40 16.76 -41.70
N ILE A 498 -21.41 15.96 -42.05
CA ILE A 498 -22.14 15.10 -41.09
C ILE A 498 -21.20 14.08 -40.45
N THR A 499 -20.33 13.43 -41.23
CA THR A 499 -19.34 12.47 -40.72
C THR A 499 -18.33 13.13 -39.77
N ALA A 500 -17.90 14.36 -40.07
CA ALA A 500 -17.05 15.15 -39.18
C ALA A 500 -17.79 15.53 -37.90
N ALA A 501 -19.04 15.98 -37.99
CA ALA A 501 -19.87 16.31 -36.83
C ALA A 501 -20.09 15.11 -35.91
N ILE A 502 -20.40 13.92 -36.45
CA ILE A 502 -20.53 12.67 -35.68
C ILE A 502 -19.21 12.32 -34.99
N LYS A 503 -18.07 12.44 -35.69
CA LYS A 503 -16.73 12.20 -35.10
C LYS A 503 -16.41 13.19 -33.97
N ILE A 504 -16.74 14.47 -34.13
CA ILE A 504 -16.57 15.51 -33.08
C ILE A 504 -17.49 15.23 -31.88
N GLN A 505 -18.76 14.90 -32.10
CA GLN A 505 -19.69 14.54 -31.03
C GLN A 505 -19.26 13.26 -30.29
N ALA A 506 -18.80 12.23 -31.00
CA ALA A 506 -18.27 11.01 -30.39
C ALA A 506 -17.00 11.29 -29.58
N TRP A 507 -16.09 12.12 -30.10
CA TRP A 507 -14.89 12.57 -29.38
C TRP A 507 -15.26 13.36 -28.11
N PHE A 508 -16.21 14.29 -28.19
CA PHE A 508 -16.67 15.08 -27.05
C PHE A 508 -17.36 14.22 -25.98
N ARG A 509 -18.28 13.31 -26.38
CA ARG A 509 -18.90 12.32 -25.48
C ARG A 509 -17.83 11.48 -24.79
N GLY A 510 -16.87 10.94 -25.55
CA GLY A 510 -15.75 10.17 -25.00
C GLY A 510 -14.83 10.98 -24.08
N ASN A 511 -14.60 12.27 -24.38
CA ASN A 511 -13.79 13.14 -23.55
C ASN A 511 -14.49 13.48 -22.23
N ARG A 512 -15.81 13.75 -22.25
CA ARG A 512 -16.64 13.93 -21.05
C ARG A 512 -16.65 12.68 -20.18
N THR A 513 -16.86 11.49 -20.76
CA THR A 513 -16.78 10.22 -20.01
C THR A 513 -15.40 10.00 -19.40
N ARG A 514 -14.31 10.31 -20.13
CA ARG A 514 -12.94 10.24 -19.59
C ARG A 514 -12.67 11.29 -18.50
N ALA A 515 -13.26 12.48 -18.56
CA ALA A 515 -13.16 13.49 -17.53
C ALA A 515 -13.86 13.03 -16.23
N ASN A 516 -15.12 12.60 -16.33
CA ASN A 516 -15.88 12.06 -15.19
C ASN A 516 -15.17 10.83 -14.57
N LEU A 517 -14.61 9.93 -15.40
CA LEU A 517 -13.86 8.78 -14.91
C LEU A 517 -12.53 9.18 -14.25
N ARG A 518 -11.80 10.17 -14.79
CA ARG A 518 -10.61 10.73 -14.13
C ARG A 518 -10.94 11.33 -12.77
N GLU A 519 -12.05 12.03 -12.66
CA GLU A 519 -12.51 12.62 -11.40
C GLU A 519 -12.90 11.53 -10.39
N HIS A 520 -13.69 10.53 -10.80
CA HIS A 520 -14.03 9.38 -9.96
C HIS A 520 -12.77 8.63 -9.48
N LEU A 521 -11.81 8.38 -10.38
CA LEU A 521 -10.52 7.78 -10.06
C LEU A 521 -9.60 8.68 -9.22
N HIS A 522 -9.81 10.01 -9.21
CA HIS A 522 -9.11 10.93 -8.31
C HIS A 522 -9.76 10.90 -6.92
N ARG A 523 -11.09 11.08 -6.82
CA ARG A 523 -11.87 10.95 -5.58
C ARG A 523 -11.56 9.61 -4.89
N ARG A 524 -11.60 8.50 -5.64
CA ARG A 524 -11.25 7.16 -5.11
C ARG A 524 -9.80 7.05 -4.67
N ARG A 525 -8.82 7.62 -5.41
CA ARG A 525 -7.40 7.59 -4.98
C ARG A 525 -7.10 8.48 -3.77
N SER A 526 -7.82 9.59 -3.59
CA SER A 526 -7.66 10.43 -2.40
C SER A 526 -8.35 9.82 -1.17
N PHE A 527 -9.53 9.19 -1.33
CA PHE A 527 -10.13 8.33 -0.32
C PHE A 527 -9.19 7.18 0.09
N MET A 528 -8.61 6.47 -0.88
CA MET A 528 -7.64 5.39 -0.64
C MET A 528 -6.40 5.86 0.14
N ARG A 529 -5.94 7.11 -0.06
CA ARG A 529 -4.79 7.68 0.68
C ARG A 529 -5.14 7.96 2.14
N ALA A 530 -6.21 8.72 2.39
CA ALA A 530 -6.72 8.94 3.74
C ALA A 530 -7.04 7.61 4.47
N TYR A 531 -7.54 6.61 3.73
CA TYR A 531 -7.82 5.29 4.28
C TYR A 531 -6.58 4.40 4.47
N LEU A 532 -5.45 4.69 3.81
CA LEU A 532 -4.14 4.11 4.13
C LEU A 532 -3.54 4.78 5.37
N GLU A 533 -3.62 6.10 5.44
CA GLU A 533 -3.13 6.93 6.56
C GLU A 533 -3.86 6.57 7.88
N ASN A 534 -5.19 6.43 7.86
CA ASN A 534 -5.96 5.99 9.03
C ASN A 534 -5.61 4.57 9.47
N VAL A 535 -5.42 3.62 8.55
CA VAL A 535 -5.08 2.23 8.91
C VAL A 535 -3.67 2.09 9.46
N ALA A 536 -2.71 2.89 8.96
CA ALA A 536 -1.37 2.96 9.54
C ALA A 536 -1.36 3.44 11.01
N ALA A 537 -2.43 4.10 11.48
CA ALA A 537 -2.63 4.48 12.88
C ALA A 537 -3.38 3.43 13.73
N GLU A 538 -4.01 2.42 13.11
CA GLU A 538 -4.82 1.39 13.79
C GLU A 538 -4.11 0.03 13.93
N GLU A 539 -2.99 -0.20 13.24
CA GLU A 539 -2.38 -1.53 13.08
C GLU A 539 -1.75 -2.13 14.36
N PRO A 540 -2.22 -3.31 14.82
CA PRO A 540 -1.44 -4.18 15.70
C PRO A 540 -0.21 -4.70 14.93
N HIS A 541 0.99 -4.41 15.43
CA HIS A 541 2.29 -4.71 14.76
C HIS A 541 2.56 -6.19 14.41
N GLU A 542 1.67 -7.12 14.76
CA GLU A 542 1.81 -8.56 14.49
C GLU A 542 1.06 -9.02 13.22
N VAL A 543 0.21 -8.18 12.61
CA VAL A 543 -0.45 -8.49 11.32
C VAL A 543 0.48 -8.16 10.14
N ALA A 544 1.37 -7.19 10.31
CA ALA A 544 2.39 -6.76 9.36
C ALA A 544 3.49 -7.83 9.16
N GLY A 545 3.18 -8.88 8.42
CA GLY A 545 4.14 -9.96 8.10
C GLY A 545 3.56 -11.18 7.36
N SER A 546 2.24 -11.32 7.25
CA SER A 546 1.63 -12.44 6.53
C SER A 546 1.63 -12.23 5.01
N MET A 547 2.77 -12.48 4.37
CA MET A 547 2.89 -12.55 2.89
C MET A 547 1.87 -13.53 2.26
N ALA A 548 1.39 -14.51 3.04
CA ALA A 548 0.36 -15.46 2.63
C ALA A 548 -1.04 -14.84 2.52
N LEU A 549 -1.35 -13.79 3.29
CA LEU A 549 -2.60 -13.03 3.14
C LEU A 549 -2.53 -12.07 1.96
N ASP A 550 -1.39 -11.42 1.69
CA ASP A 550 -1.29 -10.47 0.58
C ASP A 550 -1.48 -11.11 -0.79
N ALA A 551 -0.89 -12.29 -1.02
CA ALA A 551 -0.90 -12.99 -2.31
C ALA A 551 -2.24 -13.66 -2.70
N ARG A 552 -3.25 -13.71 -1.81
CA ARG A 552 -4.55 -14.36 -2.09
C ARG A 552 -5.53 -13.48 -2.90
N PRO A 553 -6.47 -14.06 -3.67
CA PRO A 553 -7.60 -13.32 -4.25
C PRO A 553 -8.48 -12.67 -3.19
N VAL A 554 -9.06 -11.50 -3.49
CA VAL A 554 -9.87 -10.72 -2.52
C VAL A 554 -11.08 -11.50 -1.99
N HIS A 555 -11.74 -12.29 -2.83
CA HIS A 555 -12.87 -13.14 -2.45
C HIS A 555 -12.46 -14.22 -1.42
N ALA A 556 -11.36 -14.94 -1.69
CA ALA A 556 -10.82 -15.91 -0.74
C ALA A 556 -10.42 -15.27 0.60
N LYS A 557 -9.83 -14.06 0.60
CA LYS A 557 -9.54 -13.32 1.85
C LYS A 557 -10.80 -12.95 2.65
N ILE A 558 -11.95 -12.80 1.99
CA ILE A 558 -13.23 -12.51 2.64
C ILE A 558 -13.80 -13.81 3.25
N GLN A 559 -13.75 -14.93 2.53
CA GLN A 559 -14.10 -16.25 3.08
C GLN A 559 -13.24 -16.61 4.30
N ASP A 560 -11.90 -16.54 4.16
CA ASP A 560 -10.93 -16.72 5.27
C ASP A 560 -11.32 -15.84 6.48
N ALA A 561 -11.64 -14.56 6.22
CA ALA A 561 -11.90 -13.59 7.27
C ALA A 561 -13.28 -13.75 7.94
N VAL A 562 -14.28 -14.33 7.25
CA VAL A 562 -15.57 -14.74 7.85
C VAL A 562 -15.37 -15.95 8.76
N GLU A 563 -14.65 -16.99 8.32
CA GLU A 563 -14.32 -18.16 9.15
C GLU A 563 -13.56 -17.74 10.42
N MET A 564 -12.56 -16.85 10.28
CA MET A 564 -11.76 -16.32 11.39
C MET A 564 -12.59 -15.65 12.49
N LEU A 565 -13.80 -15.14 12.20
CA LEU A 565 -14.65 -14.49 13.20
C LEU A 565 -15.08 -15.45 14.32
N PHE A 566 -15.18 -16.75 14.02
CA PHE A 566 -15.61 -17.79 14.96
C PHE A 566 -14.44 -18.54 15.63
N ASP A 567 -13.18 -18.16 15.37
CA ASP A 567 -12.03 -18.76 16.07
C ASP A 567 -12.12 -18.49 17.60
N PRO A 568 -11.89 -19.51 18.45
CA PRO A 568 -11.99 -19.36 19.91
C PRO A 568 -10.98 -18.38 20.52
N LYS A 569 -9.96 -17.93 19.77
CA LYS A 569 -9.02 -16.88 20.17
C LYS A 569 -9.56 -15.53 19.71
N MET A 570 -9.95 -14.70 20.69
CA MET A 570 -10.41 -13.32 20.50
C MET A 570 -9.54 -12.50 19.51
N TYR A 571 -8.22 -12.70 19.51
CA TYR A 571 -7.29 -12.07 18.57
C TYR A 571 -7.57 -12.43 17.10
N ILE A 572 -7.75 -13.72 16.77
CA ILE A 572 -7.99 -14.18 15.39
C ILE A 572 -9.34 -13.64 14.90
N SER A 573 -10.35 -13.66 15.77
CA SER A 573 -11.65 -13.02 15.53
C SER A 573 -11.56 -11.50 15.28
N LYS A 574 -10.67 -10.79 16.00
CA LYS A 574 -10.37 -9.37 15.74
C LYS A 574 -9.65 -9.14 14.40
N VAL A 575 -8.73 -10.02 14.01
CA VAL A 575 -8.06 -9.93 12.70
C VAL A 575 -9.05 -10.19 11.55
N GLY A 576 -9.94 -11.18 11.68
CA GLY A 576 -11.00 -11.43 10.69
C GLY A 576 -11.90 -10.20 10.53
N ALA A 577 -12.37 -9.62 11.64
CA ALA A 577 -13.17 -8.39 11.64
C ALA A 577 -12.43 -7.22 10.95
N PHE A 578 -11.13 -7.06 11.24
CA PHE A 578 -10.30 -6.03 10.62
C PHE A 578 -10.13 -6.23 9.11
N ILE A 579 -9.92 -7.47 8.63
CA ILE A 579 -9.84 -7.78 7.19
C ILE A 579 -11.16 -7.46 6.50
N LEU A 580 -12.31 -7.81 7.08
CA LEU A 580 -13.63 -7.49 6.51
C LEU A 580 -13.90 -5.98 6.49
N ASN A 581 -13.54 -5.25 7.56
CA ASN A 581 -13.61 -3.79 7.60
C ASN A 581 -12.71 -3.17 6.51
N ARG A 582 -11.48 -3.68 6.37
CA ARG A 582 -10.52 -3.23 5.34
C ARG A 582 -11.07 -3.44 3.93
N LEU A 583 -11.48 -4.65 3.58
CA LEU A 583 -11.89 -4.98 2.22
C LEU A 583 -13.22 -4.31 1.84
N THR A 584 -14.20 -4.24 2.75
CA THR A 584 -15.47 -3.53 2.48
C THR A 584 -15.28 -2.02 2.34
N ALA A 585 -14.39 -1.39 3.13
CA ALA A 585 -14.08 0.04 2.94
C ALA A 585 -13.43 0.35 1.59
N LEU A 586 -12.53 -0.52 1.11
CA LEU A 586 -11.82 -0.35 -0.17
C LEU A 586 -12.74 -0.47 -1.40
N SER A 587 -13.83 -1.24 -1.32
CA SER A 587 -14.81 -1.38 -2.41
C SER A 587 -16.23 -1.74 -1.87
N PRO A 588 -17.01 -0.75 -1.37
CA PRO A 588 -18.26 -0.99 -0.63
C PRO A 588 -19.43 -1.64 -1.38
N HIS A 589 -19.27 -1.96 -2.66
CA HIS A 589 -20.26 -2.74 -3.42
C HIS A 589 -19.74 -4.13 -3.77
N LEU A 590 -18.53 -4.24 -4.32
CA LEU A 590 -17.96 -5.52 -4.73
C LEU A 590 -17.53 -6.39 -3.55
N CYS A 591 -16.81 -5.84 -2.57
CA CYS A 591 -16.38 -6.61 -1.41
C CYS A 591 -17.57 -6.93 -0.50
N THR A 592 -18.56 -6.05 -0.43
CA THR A 592 -19.82 -6.31 0.28
C THR A 592 -20.65 -7.42 -0.37
N TYR A 593 -20.68 -7.48 -1.71
CA TYR A 593 -21.25 -8.62 -2.43
C TYR A 593 -20.49 -9.91 -2.11
N PHE A 594 -19.16 -9.90 -2.07
CA PHE A 594 -18.37 -11.06 -1.63
C PHE A 594 -18.56 -11.43 -0.14
N VAL A 595 -18.93 -10.48 0.73
CA VAL A 595 -19.32 -10.78 2.12
C VAL A 595 -20.64 -11.54 2.15
N VAL A 596 -21.64 -11.14 1.35
CA VAL A 596 -22.91 -11.86 1.22
C VAL A 596 -22.71 -13.25 0.60
N ASP A 597 -21.93 -13.33 -0.48
CA ASP A 597 -21.55 -14.59 -1.18
C ASP A 597 -20.80 -15.59 -0.27
N ALA A 598 -20.16 -15.11 0.79
CA ALA A 598 -19.48 -15.91 1.82
C ALA A 598 -20.33 -16.11 3.09
N GLU A 599 -21.67 -16.04 3.00
CA GLU A 599 -22.63 -16.14 4.11
C GLU A 599 -22.40 -15.12 5.25
N GLY A 600 -21.60 -14.09 4.99
CA GLY A 600 -21.07 -13.18 5.99
C GLY A 600 -22.11 -12.27 6.67
N LEU A 601 -23.30 -12.08 6.09
CA LEU A 601 -24.40 -11.41 6.79
C LEU A 601 -24.95 -12.27 7.94
N VAL A 602 -25.15 -13.58 7.68
CA VAL A 602 -25.56 -14.54 8.72
C VAL A 602 -24.49 -14.57 9.81
N ALA A 603 -23.22 -14.68 9.42
CA ALA A 603 -22.10 -14.67 10.36
C ALA A 603 -22.09 -13.41 11.24
N LEU A 604 -22.26 -12.21 10.66
CA LEU A 604 -22.33 -10.95 11.42
C LEU A 604 -23.47 -10.98 12.46
N LEU A 605 -24.67 -11.41 12.06
CA LEU A 605 -25.82 -11.51 12.96
C LEU A 605 -25.59 -12.53 14.09
N ASP A 606 -25.02 -13.69 13.78
CA ASP A 606 -24.64 -14.72 14.76
C ASP A 606 -23.61 -14.19 15.77
N ILE A 607 -22.58 -13.47 15.30
CA ILE A 607 -21.56 -12.89 16.16
C ILE A 607 -22.16 -11.81 17.07
N PHE A 608 -23.04 -10.97 16.53
CA PHE A 608 -23.77 -9.98 17.31
C PHE A 608 -24.65 -10.65 18.37
N GLY A 609 -25.37 -11.72 18.01
CA GLY A 609 -26.11 -12.56 18.95
C GLY A 609 -25.22 -13.14 20.05
N GLN A 610 -24.30 -14.04 19.68
CA GLN A 610 -23.43 -14.77 20.60
C GLN A 610 -22.63 -13.84 21.54
N LYS A 611 -22.03 -12.76 21.01
CA LYS A 611 -21.13 -11.89 21.79
C LYS A 611 -21.86 -10.85 22.65
N THR A 612 -23.17 -10.64 22.52
CA THR A 612 -23.92 -9.78 23.48
C THR A 612 -23.89 -10.28 24.92
N THR A 613 -23.60 -11.57 25.12
CA THR A 613 -23.40 -12.19 26.43
C THR A 613 -22.17 -11.63 27.17
N GLY A 614 -21.08 -11.33 26.45
CA GLY A 614 -19.80 -10.90 27.00
C GLY A 614 -19.50 -9.43 26.74
N ARG A 615 -20.13 -8.50 27.48
CA ARG A 615 -20.03 -7.03 27.28
C ARG A 615 -18.68 -6.39 27.68
N GLY A 616 -17.58 -7.15 27.64
CA GLY A 616 -16.23 -6.66 27.95
C GLY A 616 -15.63 -5.77 26.85
N PRO A 617 -14.56 -5.02 27.15
CA PRO A 617 -13.95 -4.07 26.21
C PRO A 617 -13.45 -4.75 24.91
N ALA A 618 -12.78 -5.90 25.02
CA ALA A 618 -12.31 -6.66 23.86
C ALA A 618 -13.44 -7.10 22.91
N THR A 619 -14.65 -7.34 23.44
CA THR A 619 -15.84 -7.59 22.62
C THR A 619 -16.31 -6.33 21.93
N ALA A 620 -16.37 -5.20 22.66
CA ALA A 620 -16.79 -3.92 22.12
C ALA A 620 -15.85 -3.41 21.01
N GLU A 621 -14.54 -3.67 21.09
CA GLU A 621 -13.59 -3.40 20.00
C GLU A 621 -13.99 -4.14 18.71
N ILE A 622 -14.23 -5.45 18.79
CA ILE A 622 -14.64 -6.26 17.62
C ILE A 622 -16.01 -5.81 17.10
N LEU A 623 -16.98 -5.55 17.98
CA LEU A 623 -18.31 -5.06 17.60
C LEU A 623 -18.27 -3.67 16.96
N THR A 624 -17.33 -2.81 17.36
CA THR A 624 -17.13 -1.49 16.71
C THR A 624 -16.69 -1.70 15.26
N ILE A 625 -15.63 -2.49 15.03
CA ILE A 625 -15.11 -2.82 13.70
C ILE A 625 -16.17 -3.47 12.81
N LEU A 626 -16.94 -4.42 13.36
CA LEU A 626 -18.00 -5.12 12.62
C LEU A 626 -19.26 -4.25 12.40
N SER A 627 -19.51 -3.22 13.22
CA SER A 627 -20.65 -2.31 13.01
C SER A 627 -20.52 -1.52 11.72
N ASP A 628 -19.30 -1.08 11.37
CA ASP A 628 -19.03 -0.37 10.12
C ASP A 628 -19.13 -1.30 8.90
N VAL A 629 -18.76 -2.59 9.05
CA VAL A 629 -19.00 -3.62 8.02
C VAL A 629 -20.50 -3.79 7.80
N PHE A 630 -21.27 -4.01 8.87
CA PHE A 630 -22.72 -4.21 8.81
C PHE A 630 -23.45 -3.02 8.18
N LEU A 631 -23.11 -1.78 8.55
CA LEU A 631 -23.69 -0.58 7.94
C LEU A 631 -23.46 -0.54 6.41
N ARG A 632 -22.25 -0.88 5.94
CA ARG A 632 -21.93 -0.96 4.50
C ARG A 632 -22.67 -2.08 3.77
N VAL A 633 -23.05 -3.16 4.46
CA VAL A 633 -23.94 -4.20 3.89
C VAL A 633 -25.33 -3.61 3.66
N LEU A 634 -25.89 -2.93 4.67
CA LEU A 634 -27.24 -2.36 4.62
C LEU A 634 -27.39 -1.23 3.57
N GLU A 635 -26.37 -0.38 3.42
CA GLU A 635 -26.32 0.74 2.47
C GLU A 635 -25.95 0.32 1.03
N CYS A 636 -25.64 -0.96 0.80
CA CYS A 636 -25.18 -1.43 -0.50
C CYS A 636 -26.29 -1.42 -1.56
N ARG A 637 -25.98 -0.86 -2.74
CA ARG A 637 -26.92 -0.73 -3.87
C ARG A 637 -26.90 -1.91 -4.84
N GLN A 638 -26.16 -2.98 -4.52
CA GLN A 638 -26.05 -4.16 -5.38
C GLN A 638 -27.27 -5.07 -5.16
N ALA A 639 -28.00 -5.40 -6.24
CA ALA A 639 -29.29 -6.10 -6.16
C ALA A 639 -29.27 -7.40 -5.31
N ALA A 640 -28.22 -8.23 -5.44
CA ALA A 640 -28.07 -9.44 -4.64
C ALA A 640 -27.90 -9.16 -3.13
N VAL A 641 -27.18 -8.08 -2.76
CA VAL A 641 -27.02 -7.67 -1.35
C VAL A 641 -28.32 -7.07 -0.80
N ILE A 642 -29.06 -6.33 -1.63
CA ILE A 642 -30.37 -5.81 -1.25
C ILE A 642 -31.31 -6.98 -0.93
N ALA A 643 -31.40 -7.97 -1.81
CA ALA A 643 -32.25 -9.15 -1.64
C ALA A 643 -31.91 -9.97 -0.39
N GLU A 644 -30.62 -10.20 -0.10
CA GLU A 644 -30.21 -10.93 1.11
C GLU A 644 -30.59 -10.17 2.40
N VAL A 645 -30.37 -8.85 2.43
CA VAL A 645 -30.77 -8.01 3.58
C VAL A 645 -32.29 -7.91 3.72
N ASP A 646 -33.04 -7.96 2.62
CA ASP A 646 -34.51 -7.98 2.66
C ASP A 646 -35.06 -9.36 3.10
N ALA A 647 -34.37 -10.46 2.79
CA ALA A 647 -34.68 -11.80 3.30
C ALA A 647 -34.40 -11.90 4.82
N GLN A 648 -33.31 -11.30 5.30
CA GLN A 648 -32.90 -11.30 6.71
C GLN A 648 -33.35 -10.04 7.49
N LEU A 649 -34.31 -9.28 6.94
CA LEU A 649 -34.69 -7.94 7.41
C LEU A 649 -35.16 -7.92 8.87
N GLU A 650 -35.85 -8.97 9.29
CA GLU A 650 -36.36 -9.14 10.65
C GLU A 650 -35.25 -9.22 11.69
N ASP A 651 -34.25 -10.08 11.45
CA ASP A 651 -33.16 -10.31 12.38
C ASP A 651 -32.09 -9.21 12.30
N CYS A 652 -31.92 -8.58 11.13
CA CYS A 652 -31.18 -7.31 11.03
C CYS A 652 -31.79 -6.23 11.93
N ALA A 653 -33.12 -6.00 11.87
CA ALA A 653 -33.81 -5.00 12.68
C ALA A 653 -33.75 -5.31 14.19
N LYS A 654 -34.07 -6.55 14.60
CA LYS A 654 -33.99 -6.99 16.00
C LYS A 654 -32.57 -6.86 16.56
N THR A 655 -31.58 -7.34 15.81
CA THR A 655 -30.17 -7.35 16.25
C THR A 655 -29.63 -5.93 16.35
N ALA A 656 -29.92 -5.06 15.39
CA ALA A 656 -29.49 -3.67 15.44
C ALA A 656 -30.07 -2.92 16.65
N LEU A 657 -31.37 -3.06 16.93
CA LEU A 657 -32.01 -2.52 18.15
C LEU A 657 -31.37 -3.09 19.43
N HIS A 658 -31.09 -4.39 19.46
CA HIS A 658 -30.47 -5.04 20.62
C HIS A 658 -29.05 -4.52 20.89
N ILE A 659 -28.18 -4.44 19.87
CA ILE A 659 -26.81 -3.93 20.03
C ILE A 659 -26.80 -2.47 20.45
N PHE A 660 -27.60 -1.62 19.79
CA PHE A 660 -27.76 -0.19 20.11
C PHE A 660 -28.09 0.02 21.61
N HIS A 661 -28.99 -0.79 22.16
CA HIS A 661 -29.35 -0.75 23.58
C HIS A 661 -28.28 -1.39 24.50
N ALA A 662 -27.75 -2.56 24.14
CA ALA A 662 -26.82 -3.31 24.97
C ALA A 662 -25.46 -2.61 25.14
N PHE A 663 -24.99 -1.91 24.10
CA PHE A 663 -23.68 -1.25 24.05
C PHE A 663 -23.76 0.29 24.14
N HIS A 664 -24.83 0.83 24.72
CA HIS A 664 -25.09 2.28 24.92
C HIS A 664 -23.93 3.11 25.53
N VAL A 665 -22.96 2.46 26.18
CA VAL A 665 -21.75 3.10 26.75
C VAL A 665 -20.78 3.56 25.65
N TYR A 666 -20.71 2.84 24.53
CA TYR A 666 -19.70 3.02 23.48
C TYR A 666 -20.24 3.94 22.36
N PRO A 667 -19.71 5.17 22.17
CA PRO A 667 -20.31 6.14 21.26
C PRO A 667 -20.36 5.69 19.80
N GLN A 668 -19.30 5.07 19.29
CA GLN A 668 -19.21 4.63 17.89
C GLN A 668 -20.21 3.52 17.56
N ILE A 669 -20.37 2.53 18.46
CA ILE A 669 -21.33 1.42 18.28
C ILE A 669 -22.76 1.99 18.21
N VAL A 670 -23.12 2.89 19.12
CA VAL A 670 -24.46 3.51 19.15
C VAL A 670 -24.70 4.38 17.91
N PHE A 671 -23.71 5.15 17.46
CA PHE A 671 -23.81 5.96 16.24
C PHE A 671 -24.01 5.10 14.99
N THR A 672 -23.15 4.10 14.80
CA THR A 672 -23.15 3.24 13.60
C THR A 672 -24.38 2.34 13.56
N PHE A 673 -24.79 1.75 14.68
CA PHE A 673 -26.05 1.00 14.74
C PHE A 673 -27.29 1.90 14.68
N GLY A 674 -27.23 3.15 15.14
CA GLY A 674 -28.32 4.10 14.93
C GLY A 674 -28.53 4.44 13.45
N LYS A 675 -27.43 4.63 12.68
CA LYS A 675 -27.49 4.74 11.21
C LYS A 675 -27.98 3.46 10.55
N ALA A 676 -27.55 2.28 11.02
CA ALA A 676 -28.04 0.99 10.52
C ALA A 676 -29.55 0.83 10.72
N ILE A 677 -30.08 1.22 11.89
CA ILE A 677 -31.51 1.21 12.20
C ILE A 677 -32.29 2.15 11.28
N LEU A 678 -31.78 3.35 11.00
CA LEU A 678 -32.41 4.29 10.06
C LEU A 678 -32.44 3.72 8.63
N ALA A 679 -31.33 3.15 8.17
CA ALA A 679 -31.24 2.50 6.85
C ALA A 679 -32.20 1.29 6.72
N LEU A 680 -32.38 0.52 7.79
CA LEU A 680 -33.34 -0.59 7.86
C LEU A 680 -34.79 -0.07 7.92
N HIS A 681 -35.09 0.96 8.70
CA HIS A 681 -36.44 1.53 8.82
C HIS A 681 -36.96 2.12 7.50
N GLY A 682 -36.06 2.59 6.63
CA GLY A 682 -36.38 3.07 5.29
C GLY A 682 -36.70 1.96 4.26
N ARG A 683 -36.48 0.68 4.56
CA ARG A 683 -36.74 -0.43 3.62
C ARG A 683 -38.23 -0.80 3.54
N PRO A 684 -38.73 -1.25 2.37
CA PRO A 684 -40.12 -1.65 2.20
C PRO A 684 -40.49 -2.79 3.16
N GLY A 685 -41.66 -2.68 3.80
CA GLY A 685 -42.13 -3.68 4.76
C GLY A 685 -41.38 -3.75 6.10
N ALA A 686 -40.35 -2.94 6.34
CA ALA A 686 -39.53 -3.03 7.55
C ALA A 686 -40.24 -2.56 8.84
N LYS A 687 -41.24 -1.67 8.74
CA LYS A 687 -41.85 -0.99 9.90
C LYS A 687 -42.39 -1.92 10.99
N LYS A 688 -42.98 -3.06 10.61
CA LYS A 688 -43.48 -4.12 11.52
C LYS A 688 -42.42 -4.75 12.43
N TYR A 689 -41.14 -4.51 12.17
CA TYR A 689 -40.03 -4.98 13.00
C TYR A 689 -39.55 -3.94 14.02
N PHE A 690 -40.10 -2.72 13.95
CA PHE A 690 -39.72 -1.58 14.79
C PHE A 690 -40.76 -1.25 15.88
N ASP A 691 -41.78 -2.08 16.11
CA ASP A 691 -42.77 -1.93 17.19
C ASP A 691 -42.15 -1.72 18.58
N LYS A 692 -40.96 -2.27 18.82
CA LYS A 692 -40.20 -2.12 20.08
C LYS A 692 -39.24 -0.92 20.08
N ALA A 693 -39.03 -0.24 18.96
CA ALA A 693 -38.16 0.93 18.87
C ALA A 693 -38.55 2.07 19.83
N PRO A 694 -39.84 2.42 20.05
CA PRO A 694 -40.22 3.45 21.02
C PRO A 694 -39.73 3.16 22.44
N PHE A 695 -39.65 1.89 22.85
CA PHE A 695 -39.08 1.50 24.16
C PHE A 695 -37.57 1.78 24.21
N TYR A 696 -36.82 1.32 23.21
CA TYR A 696 -35.37 1.51 23.13
C TYR A 696 -34.97 2.99 23.01
N LEU A 697 -35.70 3.76 22.20
CA LEU A 697 -35.48 5.20 22.01
C LEU A 697 -35.80 5.99 23.29
N ASN A 698 -36.88 5.69 24.01
CA ASN A 698 -37.18 6.34 25.29
C ASN A 698 -36.26 5.90 26.44
N TYR A 699 -35.63 4.72 26.34
CA TYR A 699 -34.54 4.34 27.24
C TYR A 699 -33.28 5.16 26.94
N ALA A 700 -32.87 5.25 25.67
CA ALA A 700 -31.74 6.04 25.21
C ALA A 700 -31.90 7.53 25.56
N LYS A 701 -33.10 8.11 25.35
CA LYS A 701 -33.44 9.51 25.67
C LYS A 701 -33.18 9.85 27.14
N ARG A 702 -33.57 8.96 28.06
CA ARG A 702 -33.28 9.12 29.50
C ARG A 702 -31.79 8.97 29.80
N ARG A 703 -31.09 8.01 29.17
CA ARG A 703 -29.69 7.71 29.48
C ARG A 703 -28.69 8.68 28.85
N PHE A 704 -29.02 9.30 27.72
CA PHE A 704 -28.19 10.28 27.00
C PHE A 704 -28.52 11.74 27.34
N ALA A 705 -29.54 12.00 28.17
CA ALA A 705 -29.95 13.35 28.56
C ALA A 705 -28.77 14.23 29.04
N ARG A 706 -27.91 13.67 29.91
CA ARG A 706 -26.74 14.35 30.51
C ARG A 706 -25.53 14.52 29.57
N LEU A 707 -25.56 13.97 28.35
CA LEU A 707 -24.45 14.08 27.40
C LEU A 707 -24.45 15.44 26.68
N SER A 708 -23.28 15.86 26.20
CA SER A 708 -23.14 17.05 25.34
C SER A 708 -24.03 16.93 24.09
N PRO A 709 -24.64 18.02 23.58
CA PRO A 709 -25.35 18.01 22.29
C PRO A 709 -24.50 17.48 21.13
N ALA A 710 -23.17 17.63 21.20
CA ALA A 710 -22.22 17.15 20.20
C ALA A 710 -21.76 15.68 20.41
N ASP A 711 -22.24 14.97 21.44
CA ASP A 711 -21.95 13.55 21.62
C ASP A 711 -22.64 12.74 20.49
N PRO A 712 -21.92 11.87 19.76
CA PRO A 712 -22.49 11.09 18.65
C PRO A 712 -23.77 10.34 19.01
N ARG A 713 -23.91 9.88 20.27
CA ARG A 713 -25.08 9.17 20.79
C ARG A 713 -26.33 10.06 20.87
N LYS A 714 -26.14 11.35 21.15
CA LYS A 714 -27.21 12.35 21.28
C LYS A 714 -27.60 12.94 19.91
N VAL A 715 -26.61 13.09 19.02
CA VAL A 715 -26.83 13.43 17.60
C VAL A 715 -27.69 12.36 16.93
N ILE A 716 -27.24 11.09 16.92
CA ILE A 716 -27.97 10.02 16.22
C ILE A 716 -29.35 9.76 16.83
N LEU A 717 -29.49 9.84 18.17
CA LEU A 717 -30.78 9.65 18.82
C LEU A 717 -31.79 10.73 18.39
N THR A 718 -31.35 11.98 18.22
CA THR A 718 -32.24 13.07 17.76
C THR A 718 -32.73 12.81 16.33
N GLU A 719 -31.85 12.30 15.47
CA GLU A 719 -32.19 11.89 14.09
C GLU A 719 -33.12 10.67 14.04
N MET A 720 -32.95 9.70 14.94
CA MET A 720 -33.84 8.54 15.07
C MET A 720 -35.23 8.94 15.61
N LEU A 721 -35.28 9.85 16.60
CA LEU A 721 -36.54 10.32 17.17
C LEU A 721 -37.40 11.07 16.13
N SER A 722 -36.80 11.85 15.21
CA SER A 722 -37.54 12.58 14.18
C SER A 722 -37.95 11.76 12.96
N GLN A 723 -37.33 10.59 12.72
CA GLN A 723 -37.64 9.72 11.58
C GLN A 723 -38.43 8.46 11.92
N MET A 724 -38.39 7.98 13.17
CA MET A 724 -39.01 6.71 13.58
C MET A 724 -40.24 6.85 14.48
N LEU A 725 -40.42 8.00 15.14
CA LEU A 725 -41.64 8.29 15.90
C LEU A 725 -42.49 9.29 15.12
N PRO A 726 -43.84 9.23 15.23
CA PRO A 726 -44.67 10.35 14.83
C PRO A 726 -44.35 11.59 15.70
N PRO A 727 -44.57 12.80 15.16
CA PRO A 727 -44.35 14.06 15.90
C PRO A 727 -45.30 14.24 17.09
#